data_AF-A0A2V7W5M7-F1
#
_entry.id   AF-A0A2V7W5M7-F1
#
_cell.length_a   1.000
_cell.length_b   1.000
_cell.length_c   1.000
_cell.angle_alpha   90.00
_cell.angle_beta   90.00
_cell.angle_gamma   90.00
#
_symmetry.space_group_name_H-M   'P 1'
#
loop_
_entity.id
_entity.type
_entity.pdbx_description
1 polymer ?
#
loop_
_entity_poly.entity_id
_entity_poly.type
_entity_poly.pdbx_seq_one_letter_code
_entity_poly.pdbx_strand_id
1 'polypeptide(L)'
;MVPVTRLRGHAVASCIIEKSMKRRYFGRTQQMWVLLVACIALFGIFLWFIPAMSWHLWWQAMLAGLGASLFCIVIFSLWFRRILVRREGMIKLIDRVTTGDLSLTARDIVDETQSAKMANAMRALVATLERTIRRFGQLAADVSKASAQISNRSRILARSASDQLSSTETTSSSVTQIHQSINNVRTSMEELSANAEETSTSILEMSASIEEVSRIADTLAEFVEQTSSAIEEMITSINEVATNTESFSSFATQTASSMVEMNATTEEIRNSAKQSSELARYVKDAANEGRSAVEGTVGGMRKIQVAVEEAKGALTDLAERSQEIGDIVRVIDEIAGQTNLLALNAAIIAAQAGERGRGFAVVADEIRDLSERTSVSTEEIRTLIQNVQKGVGRAAEQMTISADRVGDGVSLTARAAQVLDKILELTDRSTSSISEIARATEEQARGSAAATAAIEEVTKMVQQTATASQQQSQTSRKIGMQASMVSDYTKHLKRAMSEQETGSRAISRAMENIMGLVQNVLESSSILATESSAIVKSMDVIKQGSRESSFGVSDLNQMANTLSHESTLLKQELARFTLPAPNRGGAITAATVLWQQLTLDPARTSASALGYLSRAIHAHLVKYGDGAELMPDLAERWEVLDQGYVYRFHLRRGARFHNGRVIEARDVYESFLRLLLPEMKSTGAWIMRNVRGAKDVLDGKTRTLAGLVVPDAHTIEFHLDEPMAFFLSLMTMHESGVVCIDDARDPERYRLLGTGAGPFKVAEAVEGSHVKFVRHRDYYVPDMPYLDELTFRLDLRSFRDMAEAFLRGELDVAHGIPPKIVNDVRNDPRYAPYLLTTVQLHTNYLGYDTSAPPFNRVEVRQAVNHAINRERINERVYTGLAVVAESLLPPGLLGYDERLLGLPYDPDRARALMRAAGYGSGFTVEYRTWDTDEFNNSGMVPLIVEDLAAIGIKVNVTPHSATEARAPINQRGHGQIYCANWYADFPDSDNFFYIFFHSEATSAVRGLYFHSNELDAKIMEARRSNDVEKRGAIYRGLNEMVVKEAPLAPLFHERLFVLHKPELRGVRTSLVPPPARYYDVWREEG
;
A
#
# COMPACT_ATOMS: atom_id res chain seq x y z
N MET A 1 66.18 -16.03 -37.72
CA MET A 1 67.27 -15.11 -38.17
C MET A 1 66.78 -13.71 -37.84
N VAL A 2 67.37 -12.82 -37.01
CA VAL A 2 68.74 -12.47 -36.55
C VAL A 2 68.59 -11.78 -35.17
N PRO A 3 69.58 -11.67 -34.28
CA PRO A 3 70.36 -12.69 -33.59
C PRO A 3 70.00 -12.80 -32.08
N VAL A 4 70.46 -13.88 -31.45
CA VAL A 4 70.46 -14.07 -30.00
C VAL A 4 71.40 -13.06 -29.33
N THR A 5 70.84 -12.11 -28.58
CA THR A 5 71.59 -11.36 -27.54
C THR A 5 71.29 -11.97 -26.17
N ARG A 6 72.25 -12.73 -25.65
CA ARG A 6 72.37 -13.08 -24.24
C ARG A 6 72.40 -11.80 -23.39
N LEU A 7 71.37 -11.56 -22.59
CA LEU A 7 71.44 -10.61 -21.48
C LEU A 7 71.70 -11.38 -20.18
N ARG A 8 72.94 -11.28 -19.72
CA ARG A 8 73.36 -11.59 -18.34
C ARG A 8 72.57 -10.70 -17.39
N GLY A 9 71.83 -11.30 -16.48
CA GLY A 9 71.06 -10.61 -15.44
C GLY A 9 71.02 -11.37 -14.11
N HIS A 10 72.08 -12.12 -13.78
CA HIS A 10 72.31 -12.66 -12.44
C HIS A 10 73.45 -11.88 -11.79
N ALA A 11 73.17 -10.70 -11.25
CA ALA A 11 74.10 -9.99 -10.38
C ALA A 11 73.44 -8.80 -9.64
N VAL A 12 72.36 -8.97 -8.86
CA VAL A 12 71.99 -7.91 -7.89
C VAL A 12 71.45 -8.41 -6.54
N ALA A 13 70.75 -9.54 -6.43
CA ALA A 13 70.12 -9.91 -5.15
C ALA A 13 71.04 -10.65 -4.14
N SER A 14 72.31 -10.91 -4.48
CA SER A 14 73.24 -11.65 -3.60
C SER A 14 74.18 -10.75 -2.77
N CYS A 15 74.03 -9.42 -2.82
CA CYS A 15 75.04 -8.50 -2.26
C CYS A 15 74.75 -7.94 -0.86
N ILE A 16 73.56 -8.16 -0.26
CA ILE A 16 73.22 -7.48 1.02
C ILE A 16 73.11 -8.44 2.22
N ILE A 17 72.90 -9.75 2.01
CA ILE A 17 72.78 -10.70 3.14
C ILE A 17 74.13 -11.30 3.55
N GLU A 18 75.16 -11.25 2.71
CA GLU A 18 76.49 -11.77 3.07
C GLU A 18 77.33 -10.84 3.96
N LYS A 19 76.90 -9.59 4.18
CA LYS A 19 77.66 -8.59 4.94
C LYS A 19 77.31 -8.47 6.43
N SER A 20 76.22 -9.06 6.92
CA SER A 20 75.84 -8.95 8.36
C SER A 20 76.04 -10.23 9.19
N MET A 21 76.11 -11.42 8.57
CA MET A 21 76.28 -12.69 9.30
C MET A 21 77.73 -13.11 9.60
N LYS A 22 78.74 -12.38 9.09
CA LYS A 22 80.16 -12.68 9.37
C LYS A 22 80.73 -12.03 10.64
N ARG A 23 79.91 -11.38 11.49
CA ARG A 23 80.42 -10.64 12.67
C ARG A 23 80.07 -11.17 14.06
N ARG A 24 79.38 -12.31 14.22
CA ARG A 24 79.04 -12.82 15.58
C ARG A 24 79.36 -14.30 15.88
N TYR A 25 79.93 -15.06 14.95
CA TYR A 25 80.41 -16.43 15.22
C TYR A 25 81.91 -16.51 15.55
N PHE A 26 82.54 -15.38 15.88
CA PHE A 26 83.96 -15.31 16.23
C PHE A 26 84.27 -15.30 17.74
N GLY A 27 83.25 -15.44 18.61
CA GLY A 27 83.43 -15.31 20.07
C GLY A 27 83.69 -16.63 20.82
N ARG A 28 83.05 -17.73 20.44
CA ARG A 28 83.00 -18.93 21.31
C ARG A 28 84.17 -19.91 21.13
N THR A 29 84.69 -20.08 19.92
CA THR A 29 85.86 -20.93 19.67
C THR A 29 87.16 -20.30 20.16
N GLN A 30 87.32 -18.97 20.04
CA GLN A 30 88.45 -18.25 20.66
C GLN A 30 88.35 -18.20 22.19
N GLN A 31 87.16 -18.06 22.78
CA GLN A 31 86.98 -18.19 24.24
C GLN A 31 87.34 -19.59 24.74
N MET A 32 87.06 -20.65 23.95
CA MET A 32 87.46 -22.01 24.28
C MET A 32 88.98 -22.20 24.21
N TRP A 33 89.66 -21.61 23.21
CA TRP A 33 91.12 -21.62 23.15
C TRP A 33 91.76 -20.79 24.27
N VAL A 34 91.17 -19.66 24.65
CA VAL A 34 91.65 -18.84 25.77
C VAL A 34 91.44 -19.58 27.10
N LEU A 35 90.33 -20.28 27.30
CA LEU A 35 90.09 -21.13 28.48
C LEU A 35 91.03 -22.34 28.50
N LEU A 36 91.27 -23.00 27.36
CA LEU A 36 92.20 -24.13 27.26
C LEU A 36 93.63 -23.67 27.53
N VAL A 37 94.07 -22.55 26.95
CA VAL A 37 95.38 -21.96 27.16
C VAL A 37 95.53 -21.41 28.58
N ALA A 38 94.48 -20.83 29.18
CA ALA A 38 94.48 -20.42 30.58
C ALA A 38 94.54 -21.62 31.54
N CYS A 39 93.83 -22.71 31.26
CA CYS A 39 93.92 -23.95 32.03
C CYS A 39 95.30 -24.61 31.90
N ILE A 40 95.91 -24.61 30.70
CA ILE A 40 97.27 -25.14 30.48
C ILE A 40 98.32 -24.23 31.15
N ALA A 41 98.14 -22.91 31.11
CA ALA A 41 99.03 -21.96 31.78
C ALA A 41 98.92 -22.07 33.32
N LEU A 42 97.70 -22.20 33.86
CA LEU A 42 97.48 -22.41 35.30
C LEU A 42 97.99 -23.78 35.77
N PHE A 43 97.86 -24.83 34.95
CA PHE A 43 98.41 -26.16 35.23
C PHE A 43 99.95 -26.16 35.17
N GLY A 44 100.54 -25.40 34.23
CA GLY A 44 101.99 -25.19 34.13
C GLY A 44 102.58 -24.43 35.33
N ILE A 45 101.86 -23.44 35.86
CA ILE A 45 102.28 -22.69 37.06
C ILE A 45 102.14 -23.55 38.33
N PHE A 46 101.12 -24.40 38.42
CA PHE A 46 100.92 -25.32 39.55
C PHE A 46 102.03 -26.38 39.66
N LEU A 47 102.65 -26.75 38.54
CA LEU A 47 103.76 -27.72 38.47
C LEU A 47 105.13 -27.14 38.88
N TRP A 48 105.29 -25.81 38.91
CA TRP A 48 106.58 -25.17 39.17
C TRP A 48 106.92 -25.02 40.66
N PHE A 49 105.93 -25.12 41.55
CA PHE A 49 106.08 -24.82 42.99
C PHE A 49 106.21 -26.03 43.92
N ILE A 50 106.41 -27.26 43.41
CA ILE A 50 106.44 -28.47 44.26
C ILE A 50 107.78 -29.22 44.15
N PRO A 51 108.85 -28.79 44.84
CA PRO A 51 110.04 -29.62 45.03
C PRO A 51 109.78 -30.61 46.18
N ALA A 52 109.94 -31.90 45.88
CA ALA A 52 109.86 -33.05 46.80
C ALA A 52 108.45 -33.61 47.14
N MET A 53 107.60 -33.83 46.14
CA MET A 53 106.41 -34.68 46.32
C MET A 53 106.73 -36.14 45.95
N SER A 54 106.50 -37.07 46.90
CA SER A 54 106.73 -38.50 46.71
C SER A 54 105.81 -39.07 45.62
N TRP A 55 106.33 -40.04 44.88
CA TRP A 55 105.69 -40.65 43.71
C TRP A 55 104.24 -41.10 43.94
N HIS A 56 103.88 -41.49 45.18
CA HIS A 56 102.51 -41.90 45.54
C HIS A 56 101.48 -40.76 45.59
N LEU A 57 101.84 -39.56 46.07
CA LEU A 57 100.90 -38.43 46.16
C LEU A 57 100.63 -37.81 44.79
N TRP A 58 101.64 -37.79 43.92
CA TRP A 58 101.52 -37.38 42.53
C TRP A 58 100.48 -38.21 41.77
N TRP A 59 100.46 -39.52 42.01
CA TRP A 59 99.49 -40.41 41.37
C TRP A 59 98.05 -40.18 41.85
N GLN A 60 97.85 -39.88 43.14
CA GLN A 60 96.51 -39.61 43.69
C GLN A 60 95.94 -38.25 43.23
N ALA A 61 96.75 -37.20 43.16
CA ALA A 61 96.34 -35.90 42.63
C ALA A 61 96.04 -35.97 41.12
N MET A 62 96.84 -36.74 40.38
CA MET A 62 96.61 -36.97 38.95
C MET A 62 95.31 -37.77 38.70
N LEU A 63 95.02 -38.78 39.53
CA LEU A 63 93.77 -39.55 39.46
C LEU A 63 92.54 -38.71 39.85
N ALA A 64 92.63 -37.86 40.88
CA ALA A 64 91.54 -36.95 41.26
C ALA A 64 91.28 -35.86 40.20
N GLY A 65 92.34 -35.30 39.62
CA GLY A 65 92.27 -34.35 38.51
C GLY A 65 91.71 -34.98 37.24
N LEU A 66 92.05 -36.24 36.95
CA LEU A 66 91.46 -37.02 35.87
C LEU A 66 89.98 -37.28 36.11
N GLY A 67 89.57 -37.61 37.35
CA GLY A 67 88.15 -37.84 37.70
C GLY A 67 87.28 -36.58 37.54
N ALA A 68 87.74 -35.43 38.04
CA ALA A 68 87.00 -34.16 37.91
C ALA A 68 86.95 -33.65 36.45
N SER A 69 88.04 -33.84 35.69
CA SER A 69 88.09 -33.54 34.26
C SER A 69 87.17 -34.45 33.47
N LEU A 70 87.11 -35.75 33.80
CA LEU A 70 86.21 -36.70 33.15
C LEU A 70 84.74 -36.34 33.43
N PHE A 71 84.40 -35.92 34.66
CA PHE A 71 83.06 -35.48 35.00
C PHE A 71 82.65 -34.19 34.26
N CYS A 72 83.54 -33.20 34.16
CA CYS A 72 83.31 -31.97 33.39
C CYS A 72 83.25 -32.24 31.88
N ILE A 73 84.09 -33.14 31.35
CA ILE A 73 84.07 -33.57 29.95
C ILE A 73 82.80 -34.36 29.64
N VAL A 74 82.30 -35.18 30.56
CA VAL A 74 81.03 -35.90 30.39
C VAL A 74 79.85 -34.93 30.42
N ILE A 75 79.80 -33.98 31.36
CA ILE A 75 78.74 -32.95 31.39
C ILE A 75 78.81 -32.03 30.17
N PHE A 76 80.02 -31.58 29.80
CA PHE A 76 80.24 -30.73 28.62
C PHE A 76 79.98 -31.48 27.32
N SER A 77 80.36 -32.76 27.21
CA SER A 77 80.04 -33.58 26.03
C SER A 77 78.56 -33.91 25.95
N LEU A 78 77.86 -34.14 27.07
CA LEU A 78 76.41 -34.29 27.08
C LEU A 78 75.70 -32.97 26.72
N TRP A 79 76.21 -31.82 27.15
CA TRP A 79 75.70 -30.49 26.77
C TRP A 79 76.01 -30.13 25.31
N PHE A 80 77.23 -30.40 24.83
CA PHE A 80 77.72 -30.10 23.48
C PHE A 80 77.11 -31.05 22.44
N ARG A 81 76.96 -32.34 22.77
CA ARG A 81 76.24 -33.33 21.95
C ARG A 81 74.75 -32.97 21.86
N ARG A 82 74.13 -32.44 22.93
CA ARG A 82 72.79 -31.86 22.87
C ARG A 82 72.69 -30.66 21.92
N ILE A 83 73.74 -29.84 21.78
CA ILE A 83 73.75 -28.68 20.86
C ILE A 83 74.00 -29.12 19.40
N LEU A 84 74.90 -30.08 19.16
CA LEU A 84 75.23 -30.59 17.82
C LEU A 84 74.08 -31.36 17.19
N VAL A 85 73.48 -32.31 17.93
CA VAL A 85 72.31 -33.08 17.47
C VAL A 85 71.12 -32.15 17.16
N ARG A 86 70.99 -31.03 17.88
CA ARG A 86 69.98 -29.99 17.62
C ARG A 86 70.31 -29.02 16.47
N ARG A 87 71.55 -29.00 15.96
CA ARG A 87 71.93 -28.24 14.74
C ARG A 87 71.66 -29.04 13.47
N GLU A 88 71.88 -30.34 13.52
CA GLU A 88 71.59 -31.27 12.43
C GLU A 88 70.09 -31.32 12.09
N GLY A 89 69.21 -31.32 13.10
CA GLY A 89 67.76 -31.28 12.87
C GLY A 89 67.34 -30.08 12.02
N MET A 90 67.78 -28.88 12.37
CA MET A 90 67.38 -27.67 11.64
C MET A 90 67.91 -27.62 10.20
N ILE A 91 69.07 -28.22 9.94
CA ILE A 91 69.60 -28.38 8.58
C ILE A 91 68.73 -29.36 7.81
N LYS A 92 68.34 -30.50 8.41
CA LYS A 92 67.41 -31.45 7.79
C LYS A 92 66.05 -30.82 7.46
N LEU A 93 65.51 -29.98 8.33
CA LEU A 93 64.23 -29.33 8.08
C LEU A 93 64.28 -28.36 6.90
N ILE A 94 65.33 -27.53 6.86
CA ILE A 94 65.55 -26.61 5.73
C ILE A 94 65.79 -27.41 4.46
N ASP A 95 66.57 -28.50 4.53
CA ASP A 95 66.84 -29.39 3.41
C ASP A 95 65.54 -30.02 2.86
N ARG A 96 64.65 -30.51 3.73
CA ARG A 96 63.31 -31.01 3.36
C ARG A 96 62.45 -29.95 2.68
N VAL A 97 62.36 -28.74 3.24
CA VAL A 97 61.63 -27.64 2.59
C VAL A 97 62.26 -27.24 1.25
N THR A 98 63.59 -27.19 1.15
CA THR A 98 64.29 -26.83 -0.10
C THR A 98 64.23 -27.93 -1.16
N THR A 99 64.04 -29.18 -0.75
CA THR A 99 63.82 -30.33 -1.65
C THR A 99 62.35 -30.48 -2.07
N GLY A 100 61.47 -29.58 -1.61
CA GLY A 100 60.07 -29.50 -2.02
C GLY A 100 59.10 -30.24 -1.09
N ASP A 101 59.56 -30.88 -0.02
CA ASP A 101 58.68 -31.53 0.94
C ASP A 101 57.94 -30.48 1.79
N LEU A 102 56.70 -30.19 1.39
CA LEU A 102 55.77 -29.30 2.11
C LEU A 102 54.76 -30.09 2.93
N SER A 103 54.89 -31.42 3.02
CA SER A 103 54.06 -32.31 3.84
C SER A 103 54.49 -32.35 5.31
N LEU A 104 55.49 -31.55 5.66
CA LEU A 104 56.04 -31.40 7.02
C LEU A 104 54.94 -31.09 8.03
N THR A 105 54.84 -31.94 9.05
CA THR A 105 53.90 -31.75 10.16
C THR A 105 54.38 -30.66 11.11
N ALA A 106 53.46 -30.12 11.92
CA ALA A 106 53.79 -29.20 13.00
C ALA A 106 54.83 -29.77 13.99
N ARG A 107 54.90 -31.10 14.13
CA ARG A 107 55.83 -31.85 14.98
C ARG A 107 57.22 -31.91 14.37
N ASP A 108 57.31 -32.27 13.08
CA ASP A 108 58.57 -32.28 12.32
C ASP A 108 59.29 -30.92 12.43
N ILE A 109 58.53 -29.83 12.30
CA ILE A 109 59.08 -28.47 12.36
C ILE A 109 59.53 -28.09 13.77
N VAL A 110 58.82 -28.54 14.82
CA VAL A 110 59.20 -28.21 16.22
C VAL A 110 60.40 -29.02 16.69
N ASP A 111 60.41 -30.32 16.42
CA ASP A 111 61.48 -31.21 16.86
C ASP A 111 62.83 -30.85 16.23
N GLU A 112 62.79 -30.28 15.01
CA GLU A 112 63.98 -29.90 14.27
C GLU A 112 64.40 -28.44 14.45
N THR A 113 63.59 -27.57 15.06
CA THR A 113 63.95 -26.15 15.24
C THR A 113 64.52 -25.80 16.62
N GLN A 114 65.51 -24.90 16.62
CA GLN A 114 66.29 -24.57 17.83
C GLN A 114 65.58 -23.62 18.81
N SER A 115 64.48 -23.00 18.39
CA SER A 115 63.67 -22.13 19.23
C SER A 115 62.24 -22.11 18.73
N ALA A 116 61.28 -21.90 19.64
CA ALA A 116 59.87 -21.75 19.29
C ALA A 116 59.64 -20.64 18.25
N LYS A 117 60.44 -19.56 18.27
CA LYS A 117 60.40 -18.50 17.25
C LYS A 117 60.74 -19.02 15.85
N MET A 118 61.76 -19.87 15.75
CA MET A 118 62.21 -20.46 14.48
C MET A 118 61.19 -21.49 13.97
N ALA A 119 60.62 -22.30 14.87
CA ALA A 119 59.53 -23.23 14.57
C ALA A 119 58.34 -22.51 13.91
N ASN A 120 57.88 -21.42 14.54
CA ASN A 120 56.72 -20.66 14.07
C ASN A 120 57.00 -19.98 12.72
N ALA A 121 58.19 -19.38 12.54
CA ALA A 121 58.58 -18.78 11.26
C ALA A 121 58.65 -19.82 10.13
N MET A 122 59.13 -21.03 10.42
CA MET A 122 59.23 -22.10 9.44
C MET A 122 57.85 -22.69 9.09
N ARG A 123 56.94 -22.85 10.07
CA ARG A 123 55.54 -23.20 9.79
C ARG A 123 54.85 -22.17 8.89
N ALA A 124 55.04 -20.88 9.17
CA ALA A 124 54.52 -19.79 8.36
C ALA A 124 55.00 -19.84 6.90
N LEU A 125 56.29 -20.12 6.71
CA LEU A 125 56.92 -20.27 5.39
C LEU A 125 56.33 -21.47 4.62
N VAL A 126 56.27 -22.66 5.25
CA VAL A 126 55.71 -23.87 4.65
C VAL A 126 54.24 -23.69 4.28
N ALA A 127 53.42 -23.09 5.16
CA ALA A 127 52.01 -22.82 4.88
C ALA A 127 51.80 -21.80 3.74
N THR A 128 52.72 -20.84 3.57
CA THR A 128 52.65 -19.87 2.48
C THR A 128 53.10 -20.47 1.15
N LEU A 129 54.16 -21.29 1.17
CA LEU A 129 54.63 -22.05 0.01
C LEU A 129 53.59 -23.07 -0.45
N GLU A 130 52.95 -23.80 0.47
CA GLU A 130 51.89 -24.76 0.15
C GLU A 130 50.73 -24.09 -0.61
N ARG A 131 50.21 -22.95 -0.09
CA ARG A 131 49.16 -22.17 -0.75
C ARG A 131 49.58 -21.73 -2.15
N THR A 132 50.81 -21.28 -2.30
CA THR A 132 51.35 -20.81 -3.58
C THR A 132 51.49 -21.95 -4.59
N ILE A 133 52.00 -23.11 -4.17
CA ILE A 133 52.14 -24.32 -4.99
C ILE A 133 50.76 -24.86 -5.41
N ARG A 134 49.77 -24.90 -4.50
CA ARG A 134 48.38 -25.29 -4.85
C ARG A 134 47.79 -24.36 -5.91
N ARG A 135 48.03 -23.04 -5.78
CA ARG A 135 47.58 -22.05 -6.77
C ARG A 135 48.25 -22.24 -8.14
N PHE A 136 49.56 -22.51 -8.17
CA PHE A 136 50.27 -22.84 -9.41
C PHE A 136 49.84 -24.20 -10.01
N GLY A 137 49.47 -25.18 -9.18
CA GLY A 137 48.93 -26.46 -9.63
C GLY A 137 47.57 -26.30 -10.32
N GLN A 138 46.70 -25.47 -9.74
CA GLN A 138 45.44 -25.08 -10.36
C GLN A 138 45.70 -24.39 -11.72
N LEU A 139 46.61 -23.40 -11.74
CA LEU A 139 46.99 -22.68 -12.95
C LEU A 139 47.58 -23.62 -14.03
N ALA A 140 48.43 -24.58 -13.65
CA ALA A 140 48.99 -25.57 -14.56
C ALA A 140 47.92 -26.52 -15.10
N ALA A 141 46.93 -26.91 -14.29
CA ALA A 141 45.77 -27.66 -14.75
C ALA A 141 44.92 -26.85 -15.74
N ASP A 142 44.74 -25.57 -15.48
CA ASP A 142 44.04 -24.65 -16.38
C ASP A 142 44.80 -24.45 -17.70
N VAL A 143 46.13 -24.28 -17.67
CA VAL A 143 46.99 -24.19 -18.88
C VAL A 143 47.00 -25.52 -19.65
N SER A 144 47.00 -26.67 -18.97
CA SER A 144 46.91 -27.99 -19.60
C SER A 144 45.56 -28.18 -20.29
N LYS A 145 44.47 -27.78 -19.61
CA LYS A 145 43.12 -27.81 -20.16
C LYS A 145 43.00 -26.85 -21.35
N ALA A 146 43.53 -25.63 -21.21
CA ALA A 146 43.60 -24.64 -22.28
C ALA A 146 44.43 -25.14 -23.47
N SER A 147 45.57 -25.81 -23.24
CA SER A 147 46.41 -26.37 -24.30
C SER A 147 45.76 -27.56 -25.00
N ALA A 148 45.11 -28.47 -24.24
CA ALA A 148 44.32 -29.55 -24.83
C ALA A 148 43.13 -28.98 -25.63
N GLN A 149 42.51 -27.90 -25.15
CA GLN A 149 41.53 -27.15 -25.90
C GLN A 149 42.14 -26.51 -27.15
N ILE A 150 43.34 -25.93 -27.09
CA ILE A 150 44.03 -25.36 -28.27
C ILE A 150 44.42 -26.46 -29.26
N SER A 151 44.95 -27.60 -28.83
CA SER A 151 45.30 -28.72 -29.72
C SER A 151 44.04 -29.33 -30.36
N ASN A 152 42.98 -29.55 -29.57
CA ASN A 152 41.69 -30.00 -30.11
C ASN A 152 41.10 -28.96 -31.06
N ARG A 153 41.10 -27.68 -30.68
CA ARG A 153 40.70 -26.56 -31.56
C ARG A 153 41.60 -26.41 -32.77
N SER A 154 42.87 -26.80 -32.71
CA SER A 154 43.81 -26.75 -33.84
C SER A 154 43.59 -27.90 -34.80
N ARG A 155 43.23 -29.10 -34.33
CA ARG A 155 42.79 -30.21 -35.20
C ARG A 155 41.45 -29.90 -35.84
N ILE A 156 40.56 -29.31 -35.06
CA ILE A 156 39.33 -28.73 -35.58
C ILE A 156 39.70 -27.65 -36.59
N LEU A 157 40.64 -26.75 -36.33
CA LEU A 157 41.08 -25.69 -37.26
C LEU A 157 41.78 -26.24 -38.51
N ALA A 158 42.51 -27.36 -38.44
CA ALA A 158 43.09 -28.04 -39.60
C ALA A 158 42.01 -28.68 -40.47
N ARG A 159 41.06 -29.40 -39.84
CA ARG A 159 39.87 -29.88 -40.54
C ARG A 159 39.07 -28.72 -41.08
N SER A 160 38.86 -27.67 -40.31
CA SER A 160 38.18 -26.45 -40.72
C SER A 160 38.93 -25.73 -41.83
N ALA A 161 40.26 -25.73 -41.89
CA ALA A 161 41.02 -25.13 -42.99
C ALA A 161 40.89 -25.98 -44.27
N SER A 162 40.87 -27.31 -44.15
CA SER A 162 40.60 -28.24 -45.26
C SER A 162 39.14 -28.13 -45.74
N ASP A 163 38.20 -28.10 -44.80
CA ASP A 163 36.79 -27.91 -45.03
C ASP A 163 36.54 -26.49 -45.55
N GLN A 164 37.32 -25.49 -45.14
CA GLN A 164 37.28 -24.11 -45.65
C GLN A 164 37.89 -24.03 -47.05
N LEU A 165 38.86 -24.87 -47.44
CA LEU A 165 39.29 -24.98 -48.84
C LEU A 165 38.19 -25.56 -49.73
N SER A 166 37.53 -26.64 -49.30
CA SER A 166 36.37 -27.22 -50.00
C SER A 166 35.16 -26.28 -49.98
N SER A 167 34.93 -25.62 -48.86
CA SER A 167 33.85 -24.65 -48.67
C SER A 167 34.14 -23.35 -49.39
N THR A 168 35.39 -22.93 -49.60
CA THR A 168 35.73 -21.75 -50.43
C THR A 168 35.56 -22.06 -51.91
N GLU A 169 35.82 -23.30 -52.35
CA GLU A 169 35.44 -23.78 -53.69
C GLU A 169 33.93 -23.68 -53.90
N THR A 170 33.17 -24.23 -52.93
CA THR A 170 31.71 -24.19 -52.92
C THR A 170 31.21 -22.76 -52.77
N THR A 171 31.85 -21.93 -51.94
CA THR A 171 31.53 -20.51 -51.72
C THR A 171 31.82 -19.71 -52.97
N SER A 172 32.87 -20.01 -53.75
CA SER A 172 33.12 -19.34 -55.02
C SER A 172 32.00 -19.60 -56.03
N SER A 173 31.51 -20.85 -56.09
CA SER A 173 30.33 -21.21 -56.89
C SER A 173 29.05 -20.51 -56.36
N SER A 174 28.82 -20.56 -55.05
CA SER A 174 27.69 -19.90 -54.40
C SER A 174 27.77 -18.38 -54.49
N VAL A 175 28.95 -17.76 -54.49
CA VAL A 175 29.15 -16.31 -54.66
C VAL A 175 28.82 -15.90 -56.09
N THR A 176 29.06 -16.78 -57.07
CA THR A 176 28.59 -16.59 -58.45
C THR A 176 27.06 -16.65 -58.51
N GLN A 177 26.44 -17.58 -57.79
CA GLN A 177 24.97 -17.64 -57.66
C GLN A 177 24.42 -16.45 -56.86
N ILE A 178 25.12 -15.98 -55.82
CA ILE A 178 24.80 -14.77 -55.05
C ILE A 178 24.90 -13.56 -55.95
N HIS A 179 25.86 -13.49 -56.87
CA HIS A 179 25.95 -12.39 -57.84
C HIS A 179 24.68 -12.32 -58.71
N GLN A 180 24.16 -13.48 -59.14
CA GLN A 180 22.87 -13.54 -59.84
C GLN A 180 21.69 -13.19 -58.93
N SER A 181 21.70 -13.64 -57.67
CA SER A 181 20.68 -13.28 -56.68
C SER A 181 20.71 -11.81 -56.27
N ILE A 182 21.88 -11.15 -56.23
CA ILE A 182 22.02 -9.70 -55.98
C ILE A 182 21.27 -8.93 -57.06
N ASN A 183 21.35 -9.37 -58.32
CA ASN A 183 20.57 -8.76 -59.40
C ASN A 183 19.06 -8.94 -59.20
N ASN A 184 18.62 -10.12 -58.73
CA ASN A 184 17.21 -10.35 -58.41
C ASN A 184 16.76 -9.52 -57.20
N VAL A 185 17.59 -9.40 -56.16
CA VAL A 185 17.35 -8.55 -54.98
C VAL A 185 17.23 -7.09 -55.41
N ARG A 186 18.07 -6.62 -56.34
CA ARG A 186 17.97 -5.27 -56.89
C ARG A 186 16.59 -5.01 -57.49
N THR A 187 16.08 -5.94 -58.31
CA THR A 187 14.72 -5.87 -58.87
C THR A 187 13.64 -5.92 -57.78
N SER A 188 13.76 -6.82 -56.80
CA SER A 188 12.81 -6.90 -55.68
C SER A 188 12.85 -5.67 -54.77
N MET A 189 13.97 -4.98 -54.66
CA MET A 189 14.11 -3.73 -53.90
C MET A 189 13.46 -2.56 -54.63
N GLU A 190 13.49 -2.54 -55.97
CA GLU A 190 12.71 -1.59 -56.78
C GLU A 190 11.20 -1.79 -56.54
N GLU A 191 10.72 -3.04 -56.50
CA GLU A 191 9.32 -3.36 -56.15
C GLU A 191 8.97 -3.04 -54.68
N LEU A 192 9.87 -3.34 -53.74
CA LEU A 192 9.69 -3.02 -52.33
C LEU A 192 9.65 -1.51 -52.08
N SER A 193 10.43 -0.73 -52.83
CA SER A 193 10.37 0.74 -52.79
C SER A 193 8.98 1.25 -53.14
N ALA A 194 8.37 0.72 -54.21
CA ALA A 194 7.04 1.11 -54.65
C ALA A 194 5.96 0.74 -53.60
N ASN A 195 6.03 -0.49 -53.07
CA ASN A 195 5.13 -0.93 -51.99
C ASN A 195 5.33 -0.11 -50.71
N ALA A 196 6.57 0.32 -50.43
CA ALA A 196 6.87 1.12 -49.26
C ALA A 196 6.28 2.53 -49.36
N GLU A 197 6.32 3.12 -50.55
CA GLU A 197 5.72 4.42 -50.84
C GLU A 197 4.18 4.38 -50.74
N GLU A 198 3.55 3.31 -51.25
CA GLU A 198 2.11 3.05 -51.09
C GLU A 198 1.71 2.86 -49.62
N THR A 199 2.50 2.09 -48.87
CA THR A 199 2.27 1.86 -47.43
C THR A 199 2.43 3.16 -46.64
N SER A 200 3.42 4.00 -46.98
CA SER A 200 3.62 5.31 -46.35
C SER A 200 2.41 6.23 -46.54
N THR A 201 1.83 6.23 -47.75
CA THR A 201 0.60 6.98 -48.05
C THR A 201 -0.59 6.48 -47.21
N SER A 202 -0.74 5.16 -47.08
CA SER A 202 -1.79 4.54 -46.24
C SER A 202 -1.62 4.87 -44.75
N ILE A 203 -0.38 5.04 -44.26
CA ILE A 203 -0.10 5.42 -42.87
C ILE A 203 -0.47 6.88 -42.61
N LEU A 204 -0.29 7.77 -43.59
CA LEU A 204 -0.75 9.16 -43.48
C LEU A 204 -2.28 9.23 -43.36
N GLU A 205 -3.01 8.45 -44.16
CA GLU A 205 -4.47 8.33 -44.05
C GLU A 205 -4.91 7.71 -42.71
N MET A 206 -4.17 6.70 -42.22
CA MET A 206 -4.41 6.11 -40.91
C MET A 206 -4.17 7.12 -39.78
N SER A 207 -3.14 7.97 -39.90
CA SER A 207 -2.83 9.00 -38.90
C SER A 207 -3.93 10.06 -38.82
N ALA A 208 -4.45 10.51 -39.96
CA ALA A 208 -5.63 11.39 -40.02
C ALA A 208 -6.86 10.72 -39.38
N SER A 209 -7.05 9.42 -39.60
CA SER A 209 -8.15 8.66 -38.99
C SER A 209 -8.00 8.51 -37.47
N ILE A 210 -6.77 8.32 -36.96
CA ILE A 210 -6.49 8.25 -35.52
C ILE A 210 -6.77 9.60 -34.83
N GLU A 211 -6.39 10.71 -35.47
CA GLU A 211 -6.73 12.05 -34.97
C GLU A 211 -8.24 12.28 -34.93
N GLU A 212 -8.97 11.86 -35.97
CA GLU A 212 -10.43 11.98 -36.02
C GLU A 212 -11.11 11.14 -34.92
N VAL A 213 -10.71 9.87 -34.75
CA VAL A 213 -11.25 8.99 -33.71
C VAL A 213 -10.89 9.49 -32.31
N SER A 214 -9.69 10.05 -32.10
CA SER A 214 -9.29 10.66 -30.83
C SER A 214 -10.15 11.89 -30.51
N ARG A 215 -10.45 12.73 -31.50
CA ARG A 215 -11.36 13.87 -31.34
C ARG A 215 -12.79 13.43 -31.00
N ILE A 216 -13.26 12.35 -31.64
CA ILE A 216 -14.55 11.73 -31.31
C ILE A 216 -14.54 11.21 -29.87
N ALA A 217 -13.43 10.61 -29.41
CA ALA A 217 -13.29 10.12 -28.04
C ALA A 217 -13.34 11.26 -27.01
N ASP A 218 -12.67 12.39 -27.29
CA ASP A 218 -12.72 13.56 -26.41
C ASP A 218 -14.13 14.16 -26.35
N THR A 219 -14.81 14.24 -27.50
CA THR A 219 -16.21 14.69 -27.57
C THR A 219 -17.13 13.73 -26.81
N LEU A 220 -16.90 12.42 -26.91
CA LEU A 220 -17.69 11.41 -26.19
C LEU A 220 -17.45 11.48 -24.68
N ALA A 221 -16.23 11.76 -24.24
CA ALA A 221 -15.91 11.96 -22.83
C ALA A 221 -16.67 13.18 -22.26
N GLU A 222 -16.70 14.29 -23.00
CA GLU A 222 -17.48 15.48 -22.64
C GLU A 222 -18.98 15.18 -22.57
N PHE A 223 -19.53 14.44 -23.54
CA PHE A 223 -20.93 14.01 -23.51
C PHE A 223 -21.25 13.12 -22.29
N VAL A 224 -20.34 12.23 -21.90
CA VAL A 224 -20.53 11.38 -20.72
C VAL A 224 -20.48 12.19 -19.42
N GLU A 225 -19.61 13.18 -19.34
CA GLU A 225 -19.53 14.11 -18.21
C GLU A 225 -20.82 14.93 -18.09
N GLN A 226 -21.30 15.51 -19.19
CA GLN A 226 -22.59 16.21 -19.25
C GLN A 226 -23.76 15.30 -18.88
N THR A 227 -23.78 14.06 -19.38
CA THR A 227 -24.81 13.07 -19.07
C THR A 227 -24.81 12.70 -17.58
N SER A 228 -23.62 12.57 -16.97
CA SER A 228 -23.48 12.25 -15.55
C SER A 228 -23.99 13.39 -14.68
N SER A 229 -23.64 14.64 -15.00
CA SER A 229 -24.16 15.83 -14.32
C SER A 229 -25.69 15.94 -14.45
N ALA A 230 -26.24 15.72 -15.64
CA ALA A 230 -27.70 15.72 -15.85
C ALA A 230 -28.43 14.62 -15.04
N ILE A 231 -27.79 13.46 -14.81
CA ILE A 231 -28.34 12.40 -13.97
C ILE A 231 -28.33 12.79 -12.49
N GLU A 232 -27.28 13.47 -12.01
CA GLU A 232 -27.22 13.99 -10.64
C GLU A 232 -28.31 15.05 -10.38
N GLU A 233 -28.50 15.98 -11.33
CA GLU A 233 -29.62 16.93 -11.29
C GLU A 233 -30.98 16.21 -11.33
N MET A 234 -31.12 15.19 -12.17
CA MET A 234 -32.36 14.40 -12.27
C MET A 234 -32.68 13.67 -10.96
N ILE A 235 -31.67 13.08 -10.28
CA ILE A 235 -31.86 12.45 -8.97
C ILE A 235 -32.31 13.49 -7.94
N THR A 236 -31.74 14.69 -7.96
CA THR A 236 -32.14 15.78 -7.07
C THR A 236 -33.59 16.19 -7.32
N SER A 237 -33.99 16.35 -8.59
CA SER A 237 -35.37 16.68 -8.97
C SER A 237 -36.36 15.57 -8.59
N ILE A 238 -36.00 14.29 -8.77
CA ILE A 238 -36.83 13.15 -8.35
C ILE A 238 -37.07 13.17 -6.84
N ASN A 239 -36.04 13.49 -6.04
CA ASN A 239 -36.19 13.60 -4.59
C ASN A 239 -37.13 14.76 -4.21
N GLU A 240 -37.04 15.90 -4.90
CA GLU A 240 -37.93 17.04 -4.69
C GLU A 240 -39.39 16.70 -5.05
N VAL A 241 -39.63 16.00 -6.16
CA VAL A 241 -40.97 15.49 -6.54
C VAL A 241 -41.50 14.52 -5.48
N ALA A 242 -40.65 13.65 -4.93
CA ALA A 242 -41.05 12.74 -3.84
C ALA A 242 -41.49 13.50 -2.59
N THR A 243 -40.73 14.52 -2.17
CA THR A 243 -41.09 15.38 -1.03
C THR A 243 -42.37 16.18 -1.27
N ASN A 244 -42.57 16.69 -2.49
CA ASN A 244 -43.81 17.38 -2.88
C ASN A 244 -45.01 16.42 -2.88
N THR A 245 -44.81 15.16 -3.27
CA THR A 245 -45.84 14.12 -3.26
C THR A 245 -46.30 13.80 -1.82
N GLU A 246 -45.37 13.74 -0.86
CA GLU A 246 -45.72 13.61 0.57
C GLU A 246 -46.54 14.80 1.07
N SER A 247 -46.17 16.02 0.67
CA SER A 247 -46.92 17.24 1.03
C SER A 247 -48.32 17.26 0.43
N PHE A 248 -48.48 16.88 -0.84
CA PHE A 248 -49.80 16.75 -1.48
C PHE A 248 -50.67 15.67 -0.84
N SER A 249 -50.09 14.56 -0.40
CA SER A 249 -50.81 13.53 0.36
C SER A 249 -51.39 14.10 1.67
N SER A 250 -50.59 14.90 2.39
CA SER A 250 -51.02 15.58 3.60
C SER A 250 -52.16 16.58 3.33
N PHE A 251 -52.03 17.41 2.29
CA PHE A 251 -53.09 18.36 1.90
C PHE A 251 -54.37 17.67 1.44
N ALA A 252 -54.28 16.58 0.69
CA ALA A 252 -55.43 15.79 0.27
C ALA A 252 -56.18 15.24 1.50
N THR A 253 -55.45 14.70 2.47
CA THR A 253 -56.01 14.18 3.73
C THR A 253 -56.70 15.28 4.54
N GLN A 254 -56.06 16.45 4.67
CA GLN A 254 -56.63 17.60 5.37
C GLN A 254 -57.90 18.13 4.68
N THR A 255 -57.87 18.27 3.36
CA THR A 255 -59.01 18.77 2.58
C THR A 255 -60.18 17.78 2.64
N ALA A 256 -59.91 16.47 2.61
CA ALA A 256 -60.95 15.45 2.81
C ALA A 256 -61.64 15.61 4.17
N SER A 257 -60.88 15.84 5.24
CA SER A 257 -61.44 16.10 6.57
C SER A 257 -62.31 17.37 6.59
N SER A 258 -61.88 18.45 5.94
CA SER A 258 -62.68 19.69 5.84
C SER A 258 -63.96 19.49 5.03
N MET A 259 -63.97 18.62 4.01
CA MET A 259 -65.19 18.30 3.26
C MET A 259 -66.18 17.48 4.09
N VAL A 260 -65.70 16.58 4.95
CA VAL A 260 -66.56 15.86 5.91
C VAL A 260 -67.28 16.83 6.86
N GLU A 261 -66.54 17.82 7.40
CA GLU A 261 -67.11 18.86 8.26
C GLU A 261 -68.06 19.80 7.48
N MET A 262 -67.73 20.15 6.24
CA MET A 262 -68.60 20.96 5.37
C MET A 262 -69.92 20.25 5.05
N ASN A 263 -69.89 18.94 4.82
CA ASN A 263 -71.11 18.15 4.62
C ASN A 263 -71.99 18.15 5.88
N ALA A 264 -71.39 18.02 7.07
CA ALA A 264 -72.13 18.06 8.32
C ALA A 264 -72.82 19.42 8.54
N THR A 265 -72.09 20.53 8.35
CA THR A 265 -72.63 21.89 8.51
C THR A 265 -73.69 22.24 7.45
N THR A 266 -73.51 21.79 6.21
CA THR A 266 -74.49 21.96 5.13
C THR A 266 -75.81 21.25 5.46
N GLU A 267 -75.73 20.05 6.04
CA GLU A 267 -76.90 19.30 6.50
C GLU A 267 -77.61 19.99 7.68
N GLU A 268 -76.86 20.58 8.62
CA GLU A 268 -77.44 21.38 9.70
C GLU A 268 -78.19 22.62 9.16
N ILE A 269 -77.58 23.39 8.25
CA ILE A 269 -78.20 24.57 7.62
C ILE A 269 -79.47 24.18 6.87
N ARG A 270 -79.45 23.06 6.14
CA ARG A 270 -80.62 22.53 5.42
C ARG A 270 -81.78 22.26 6.37
N ASN A 271 -81.50 21.66 7.53
CA ASN A 271 -82.49 21.40 8.56
C ASN A 271 -83.02 22.69 9.20
N SER A 272 -82.16 23.67 9.49
CA SER A 272 -82.58 24.99 10.00
C SER A 272 -83.44 25.79 9.00
N ALA A 273 -83.12 25.72 7.71
CA ALA A 273 -83.92 26.35 6.66
C ALA A 273 -85.32 25.72 6.58
N LYS A 274 -85.42 24.38 6.67
CA LYS A 274 -86.71 23.68 6.73
C LYS A 274 -87.56 24.12 7.93
N GLN A 275 -86.97 24.14 9.13
CA GLN A 275 -87.66 24.60 10.35
C GLN A 275 -88.11 26.07 10.25
N SER A 276 -87.27 26.94 9.69
CA SER A 276 -87.59 28.35 9.49
C SER A 276 -88.75 28.53 8.50
N SER A 277 -88.81 27.71 7.46
CA SER A 277 -89.92 27.72 6.49
C SER A 277 -91.25 27.31 7.14
N GLU A 278 -91.22 26.28 8.00
CA GLU A 278 -92.40 25.83 8.74
C GLU A 278 -92.89 26.92 9.71
N LEU A 279 -91.98 27.59 10.42
CA LEU A 279 -92.31 28.71 11.32
C LEU A 279 -92.86 29.92 10.57
N ALA A 280 -92.26 30.30 9.42
CA ALA A 280 -92.77 31.39 8.60
C ALA A 280 -94.19 31.10 8.10
N ARG A 281 -94.48 29.85 7.70
CA ARG A 281 -95.85 29.44 7.31
C ARG A 281 -96.84 29.60 8.48
N TYR A 282 -96.45 29.16 9.68
CA TYR A 282 -97.27 29.32 10.88
C TYR A 282 -97.58 30.79 11.20
N VAL A 283 -96.58 31.68 11.11
CA VAL A 283 -96.77 33.13 11.31
C VAL A 283 -97.69 33.73 10.25
N LYS A 284 -97.57 33.30 8.98
CA LYS A 284 -98.45 33.73 7.89
C LYS A 284 -99.89 33.34 8.14
N ASP A 285 -100.13 32.11 8.56
CA ASP A 285 -101.48 31.61 8.86
C ASP A 285 -102.11 32.39 10.04
N ALA A 286 -101.35 32.58 11.12
CA ALA A 286 -101.81 33.37 12.28
C ALA A 286 -102.08 34.86 11.93
N ALA A 287 -101.24 35.47 11.08
CA ALA A 287 -101.45 36.85 10.63
C ALA A 287 -102.67 36.97 9.71
N ASN A 288 -102.95 35.99 8.85
CA ASN A 288 -104.16 35.94 8.02
C ASN A 288 -105.43 35.81 8.87
N GLU A 289 -105.41 34.94 9.89
CA GLU A 289 -106.49 34.82 10.87
C GLU A 289 -106.72 36.14 11.61
N GLY A 290 -105.64 36.76 12.09
CA GLY A 290 -105.67 38.08 12.71
C GLY A 290 -106.25 39.16 11.79
N ARG A 291 -105.87 39.15 10.50
CA ARG A 291 -106.39 40.12 9.51
C ARG A 291 -107.89 39.97 9.31
N SER A 292 -108.38 38.73 9.16
CA SER A 292 -109.81 38.43 9.03
C SER A 292 -110.60 38.92 10.25
N ALA A 293 -110.09 38.70 11.47
CA ALA A 293 -110.71 39.18 12.70
C ALA A 293 -110.78 40.73 12.76
N VAL A 294 -109.70 41.41 12.34
CA VAL A 294 -109.64 42.87 12.29
C VAL A 294 -110.56 43.44 11.20
N GLU A 295 -110.62 42.84 10.01
CA GLU A 295 -111.56 43.22 8.94
C GLU A 295 -113.03 43.09 9.41
N GLY A 296 -113.36 41.99 10.10
CA GLY A 296 -114.65 41.82 10.74
C GLY A 296 -114.96 42.93 11.75
N THR A 297 -113.95 43.37 12.50
CA THR A 297 -114.05 44.49 13.45
C THR A 297 -114.25 45.83 12.73
N VAL A 298 -113.56 46.10 11.61
CA VAL A 298 -113.78 47.31 10.79
C VAL A 298 -115.21 47.33 10.24
N GLY A 299 -115.69 46.19 9.73
CA GLY A 299 -117.06 46.05 9.24
C GLY A 299 -118.09 46.30 10.35
N GLY A 300 -117.84 45.77 11.55
CA GLY A 300 -118.64 46.04 12.75
C GLY A 300 -118.67 47.52 13.11
N MET A 301 -117.50 48.17 13.17
CA MET A 301 -117.38 49.61 13.48
C MET A 301 -118.05 50.50 12.45
N ARG A 302 -117.98 50.16 11.15
CA ARG A 302 -118.73 50.89 10.09
C ARG A 302 -120.24 50.74 10.25
N LYS A 303 -120.74 49.55 10.60
CA LYS A 303 -122.18 49.37 10.89
C LYS A 303 -122.61 50.20 12.09
N ILE A 304 -121.77 50.26 13.14
CA ILE A 304 -122.01 51.13 14.30
C ILE A 304 -122.00 52.60 13.88
N GLN A 305 -121.06 53.01 13.02
CA GLN A 305 -120.98 54.39 12.51
C GLN A 305 -122.25 54.78 11.76
N VAL A 306 -122.74 53.92 10.87
CA VAL A 306 -124.01 54.14 10.15
C VAL A 306 -125.19 54.21 11.13
N ALA A 307 -125.29 53.28 12.07
CA ALA A 307 -126.38 53.27 13.05
C ALA A 307 -126.39 54.51 13.95
N VAL A 308 -125.22 55.01 14.35
CA VAL A 308 -125.09 56.26 15.14
C VAL A 308 -125.47 57.48 14.31
N GLU A 309 -125.11 57.52 13.03
CA GLU A 309 -125.45 58.66 12.16
C GLU A 309 -126.93 58.67 11.75
N GLU A 310 -127.53 57.49 11.55
CA GLU A 310 -128.98 57.33 11.41
C GLU A 310 -129.72 57.78 12.69
N ALA A 311 -129.22 57.37 13.87
CA ALA A 311 -129.80 57.80 15.15
C ALA A 311 -129.70 59.31 15.36
N LYS A 312 -128.58 59.93 14.98
CA LYS A 312 -128.40 61.39 14.98
C LYS A 312 -129.37 62.08 14.02
N GLY A 313 -129.56 61.53 12.82
CA GLY A 313 -130.55 62.00 11.84
C GLY A 313 -131.97 61.94 12.39
N ALA A 314 -132.40 60.78 12.91
CA ALA A 314 -133.72 60.60 13.50
C ALA A 314 -133.97 61.54 14.70
N LEU A 315 -132.95 61.83 15.51
CA LEU A 315 -133.04 62.81 16.60
C LEU A 315 -133.17 64.25 16.07
N THR A 316 -132.52 64.57 14.95
CA THR A 316 -132.64 65.87 14.30
C THR A 316 -134.05 66.07 13.74
N ASP A 317 -134.59 65.07 13.04
CA ASP A 317 -135.97 65.06 12.57
C ASP A 317 -136.97 65.15 13.73
N LEU A 318 -136.71 64.45 14.84
CA LEU A 318 -137.56 64.52 16.03
C LEU A 318 -137.49 65.90 16.70
N ALA A 319 -136.33 66.56 16.67
CA ALA A 319 -136.18 67.92 17.17
C ALA A 319 -137.03 68.91 16.34
N GLU A 320 -137.00 68.79 15.02
CA GLU A 320 -137.79 69.61 14.09
C GLU A 320 -139.30 69.36 14.26
N ARG A 321 -139.73 68.09 14.26
CA ARG A 321 -141.15 67.73 14.50
C ARG A 321 -141.65 68.18 15.87
N SER A 322 -140.82 68.10 16.90
CA SER A 322 -141.18 68.59 18.23
C SER A 322 -141.31 70.12 18.26
N GLN A 323 -140.58 70.84 17.39
CA GLN A 323 -140.73 72.27 17.21
C GLN A 323 -142.06 72.61 16.51
N GLU A 324 -142.39 71.91 15.42
CA GLU A 324 -143.66 72.06 14.70
C GLU A 324 -144.87 71.81 15.61
N ILE A 325 -144.83 70.75 16.43
CA ILE A 325 -145.91 70.48 17.41
C ILE A 325 -146.01 71.63 18.41
N GLY A 326 -144.88 72.19 18.86
CA GLY A 326 -144.85 73.36 19.72
C GLY A 326 -145.52 74.58 19.08
N ASP A 327 -145.36 74.79 17.78
CA ASP A 327 -146.03 75.85 17.02
C ASP A 327 -147.55 75.59 16.88
N ILE A 328 -147.96 74.34 16.60
CA ILE A 328 -149.37 73.95 16.51
C ILE A 328 -150.09 74.18 17.85
N VAL A 329 -149.48 73.75 18.97
CA VAL A 329 -150.06 73.91 20.31
C VAL A 329 -150.26 75.39 20.65
N ARG A 330 -149.38 76.28 20.16
CA ARG A 330 -149.54 77.74 20.30
C ARG A 330 -150.77 78.25 19.54
N VAL A 331 -150.96 77.82 18.28
CA VAL A 331 -152.13 78.19 17.47
C VAL A 331 -153.43 77.67 18.08
N ILE A 332 -153.44 76.45 18.63
CA ILE A 332 -154.64 75.89 19.28
C ILE A 332 -155.03 76.72 20.52
N ASP A 333 -154.05 77.12 21.33
CA ASP A 333 -154.30 77.95 22.50
C ASP A 333 -154.85 79.34 22.10
N GLU A 334 -154.36 79.93 21.01
CA GLU A 334 -154.90 81.17 20.44
C GLU A 334 -156.35 81.01 19.95
N ILE A 335 -156.66 79.90 19.25
CA ILE A 335 -158.02 79.59 18.77
C ILE A 335 -158.96 79.37 19.96
N ALA A 336 -158.53 78.62 20.98
CA ALA A 336 -159.32 78.41 22.19
C ALA A 336 -159.64 79.76 22.87
N GLY A 337 -158.67 80.66 22.96
CA GLY A 337 -158.86 82.02 23.48
C GLY A 337 -159.89 82.84 22.67
N GLN A 338 -159.82 82.80 21.33
CA GLN A 338 -160.81 83.47 20.47
C GLN A 338 -162.20 82.86 20.57
N THR A 339 -162.27 81.54 20.67
CA THR A 339 -163.54 80.79 20.71
C THR A 339 -164.28 81.06 22.02
N ASN A 340 -163.53 81.18 23.13
CA ASN A 340 -164.06 81.60 24.44
C ASN A 340 -164.69 83.01 24.39
N LEU A 341 -164.07 83.95 23.68
CA LEU A 341 -164.57 85.33 23.50
C LEU A 341 -165.82 85.38 22.62
N LEU A 342 -165.86 84.60 21.54
CA LEU A 342 -167.03 84.46 20.66
C LEU A 342 -168.23 83.85 21.42
N ALA A 343 -167.96 82.83 22.23
CA ALA A 343 -168.95 82.20 23.10
C ALA A 343 -169.55 83.20 24.09
N LEU A 344 -168.72 84.03 24.73
CA LEU A 344 -169.18 85.06 25.66
C LEU A 344 -170.08 86.11 24.96
N ASN A 345 -169.69 86.57 23.78
CA ASN A 345 -170.49 87.50 22.99
C ASN A 345 -171.84 86.88 22.56
N ALA A 346 -171.84 85.60 22.19
CA ALA A 346 -173.06 84.87 21.85
C ALA A 346 -174.00 84.71 23.06
N ALA A 347 -173.46 84.44 24.26
CA ALA A 347 -174.25 84.34 25.50
C ALA A 347 -174.91 85.67 25.86
N ILE A 348 -174.21 86.80 25.67
CA ILE A 348 -174.76 88.15 25.90
C ILE A 348 -175.92 88.45 24.95
N ILE A 349 -175.75 88.17 23.65
CA ILE A 349 -176.81 88.40 22.64
C ILE A 349 -178.02 87.50 22.90
N ALA A 350 -177.81 86.26 23.33
CA ALA A 350 -178.88 85.34 23.67
C ALA A 350 -179.74 85.82 24.86
N ALA A 351 -179.14 86.48 25.85
CA ALA A 351 -179.86 87.06 26.98
C ALA A 351 -180.75 88.26 26.58
N GLN A 352 -180.35 89.02 25.55
CA GLN A 352 -181.07 90.21 25.09
C GLN A 352 -182.35 89.90 24.29
N ALA A 353 -182.43 88.73 23.63
CA ALA A 353 -183.54 88.35 22.76
C ALA A 353 -184.80 87.84 23.50
N GLY A 354 -184.82 87.85 24.84
CA GLY A 354 -185.97 87.48 25.66
C GLY A 354 -186.48 86.06 25.40
N GLU A 355 -187.81 85.83 25.45
CA GLU A 355 -188.45 84.52 25.23
C GLU A 355 -188.03 83.83 23.91
N ARG A 356 -187.54 84.58 22.91
CA ARG A 356 -187.04 84.03 21.64
C ARG A 356 -185.54 83.64 21.65
N GLY A 357 -184.78 83.99 22.69
CA GLY A 357 -183.32 83.77 22.79
C GLY A 357 -182.87 82.53 23.55
N ARG A 358 -183.79 81.83 24.24
CA ARG A 358 -183.48 80.74 25.19
C ARG A 358 -182.69 79.57 24.58
N GLY A 359 -182.88 79.30 23.28
CA GLY A 359 -182.13 78.25 22.56
C GLY A 359 -180.66 78.60 22.28
N PHE A 360 -180.32 79.89 22.13
CA PHE A 360 -178.94 80.32 21.79
C PHE A 360 -178.02 80.39 23.00
N ALA A 361 -178.56 80.67 24.20
CA ALA A 361 -177.75 80.80 25.42
C ALA A 361 -177.08 79.48 25.82
N VAL A 362 -177.81 78.37 25.67
CA VAL A 362 -177.30 77.03 26.00
C VAL A 362 -176.12 76.64 25.12
N VAL A 363 -176.15 77.00 23.83
CA VAL A 363 -175.05 76.71 22.89
C VAL A 363 -173.81 77.55 23.21
N ALA A 364 -174.01 78.81 23.62
CA ALA A 364 -172.91 79.71 23.93
C ALA A 364 -172.13 79.29 25.19
N ASP A 365 -172.82 78.89 26.27
CA ASP A 365 -172.16 78.40 27.48
C ASP A 365 -171.37 77.11 27.23
N GLU A 366 -171.88 76.21 26.39
CA GLU A 366 -171.19 74.97 26.02
C GLU A 366 -169.88 75.23 25.25
N ILE A 367 -169.86 76.23 24.35
CA ILE A 367 -168.65 76.61 23.60
C ILE A 367 -167.60 77.25 24.53
N ARG A 368 -168.04 77.97 25.56
CA ARG A 368 -167.18 78.61 26.56
C ARG A 368 -166.44 77.57 27.40
N ASP A 369 -167.17 76.61 27.97
CA ASP A 369 -166.59 75.52 28.77
C ASP A 369 -165.63 74.67 27.93
N LEU A 370 -166.00 74.38 26.68
CA LEU A 370 -165.14 73.64 25.76
C LEU A 370 -163.82 74.39 25.48
N SER A 371 -163.86 75.71 25.30
CA SER A 371 -162.67 76.52 25.03
C SER A 371 -161.74 76.63 26.26
N GLU A 372 -162.30 76.80 27.45
CA GLU A 372 -161.53 76.88 28.70
C GLU A 372 -160.81 75.55 28.99
N ARG A 373 -161.51 74.42 28.81
CA ARG A 373 -160.91 73.07 28.89
C ARG A 373 -159.84 72.85 27.82
N THR A 374 -160.00 73.44 26.64
CA THR A 374 -159.02 73.37 25.54
C THR A 374 -157.74 74.13 25.92
N SER A 375 -157.83 75.36 26.43
CA SER A 375 -156.66 76.15 26.84
C SER A 375 -155.83 75.49 27.95
N VAL A 376 -156.49 74.94 28.98
CA VAL A 376 -155.77 74.21 30.05
C VAL A 376 -155.03 73.00 29.48
N SER A 377 -155.68 72.24 28.60
CA SER A 377 -155.07 71.07 27.95
C SER A 377 -153.88 71.47 27.07
N THR A 378 -153.96 72.60 26.34
CA THR A 378 -152.82 73.09 25.53
C THR A 378 -151.63 73.57 26.35
N GLU A 379 -151.82 74.12 27.55
CA GLU A 379 -150.70 74.52 28.43
C GLU A 379 -149.92 73.32 28.96
N GLU A 380 -150.63 72.26 29.36
CA GLU A 380 -149.99 71.00 29.78
C GLU A 380 -149.21 70.37 28.64
N ILE A 381 -149.78 70.34 27.42
CA ILE A 381 -149.10 69.85 26.22
C ILE A 381 -147.87 70.71 25.91
N ARG A 382 -147.94 72.04 26.04
CA ARG A 382 -146.79 72.94 25.81
C ARG A 382 -145.61 72.59 26.72
N THR A 383 -145.88 72.36 28.01
CA THR A 383 -144.84 72.01 28.98
C THR A 383 -144.22 70.64 28.67
N LEU A 384 -145.03 69.64 28.29
CA LEU A 384 -144.56 68.34 27.86
C LEU A 384 -143.65 68.44 26.62
N ILE A 385 -144.05 69.23 25.62
CA ILE A 385 -143.28 69.44 24.39
C ILE A 385 -141.94 70.13 24.67
N GLN A 386 -141.90 71.15 25.56
CA GLN A 386 -140.63 71.79 25.94
C GLN A 386 -139.65 70.82 26.62
N ASN A 387 -140.15 69.91 27.46
CA ASN A 387 -139.31 68.89 28.08
C ASN A 387 -138.79 67.87 27.05
N VAL A 388 -139.63 67.46 26.09
CA VAL A 388 -139.21 66.61 24.96
C VAL A 388 -138.12 67.31 24.14
N GLN A 389 -138.30 68.58 23.79
CA GLN A 389 -137.30 69.37 23.03
C GLN A 389 -135.94 69.42 23.75
N LYS A 390 -135.92 69.72 25.05
CA LYS A 390 -134.67 69.70 25.86
C LYS A 390 -134.02 68.30 25.91
N GLY A 391 -134.84 67.25 26.05
CA GLY A 391 -134.38 65.87 26.07
C GLY A 391 -133.74 65.45 24.73
N VAL A 392 -134.38 65.80 23.62
CA VAL A 392 -133.89 65.54 22.27
C VAL A 392 -132.58 66.28 22.00
N GLY A 393 -132.45 67.55 22.43
CA GLY A 393 -131.21 68.32 22.28
C GLY A 393 -130.00 67.67 22.96
N ARG A 394 -130.15 67.19 24.20
CA ARG A 394 -129.08 66.45 24.92
C ARG A 394 -128.75 65.12 24.25
N ALA A 395 -129.75 64.41 23.74
CA ALA A 395 -129.52 63.14 23.04
C ALA A 395 -128.75 63.35 21.72
N ALA A 396 -129.04 64.43 20.98
CA ALA A 396 -128.35 64.78 19.75
C ALA A 396 -126.87 65.15 19.99
N GLU A 397 -126.56 65.89 21.07
CA GLU A 397 -125.19 66.19 21.47
C GLU A 397 -124.40 64.90 21.80
N GLN A 398 -125.00 63.99 22.58
CA GLN A 398 -124.37 62.71 22.94
C GLN A 398 -124.14 61.80 21.73
N MET A 399 -125.02 61.84 20.72
CA MET A 399 -124.81 61.11 19.46
C MET A 399 -123.66 61.68 18.65
N THR A 400 -123.44 63.00 18.69
CA THR A 400 -122.28 63.62 18.02
C THR A 400 -120.96 63.15 18.63
N ILE A 401 -120.85 63.13 19.97
CA ILE A 401 -119.66 62.58 20.66
C ILE A 401 -119.48 61.08 20.36
N SER A 402 -120.59 60.33 20.27
CA SER A 402 -120.55 58.91 19.95
C SER A 402 -120.10 58.66 18.51
N ALA A 403 -120.50 59.51 17.56
CA ALA A 403 -120.06 59.46 16.17
C ALA A 403 -118.54 59.65 16.05
N ASP A 404 -117.99 60.64 16.76
CA ASP A 404 -116.54 60.92 16.78
C ASP A 404 -115.74 59.74 17.35
N ARG A 405 -116.16 59.17 18.48
CA ARG A 405 -115.49 58.01 19.11
C ARG A 405 -115.52 56.75 18.24
N VAL A 406 -116.62 56.53 17.52
CA VAL A 406 -116.73 55.42 16.57
C VAL A 406 -115.82 55.68 15.36
N GLY A 407 -115.71 56.93 14.90
CA GLY A 407 -114.73 57.34 13.89
C GLY A 407 -113.28 57.03 14.28
N ASP A 408 -112.90 57.35 15.52
CA ASP A 408 -111.58 56.99 16.08
C ASP A 408 -111.37 55.47 16.13
N GLY A 409 -112.42 54.72 16.51
CA GLY A 409 -112.43 53.26 16.49
C GLY A 409 -112.16 52.68 15.10
N VAL A 410 -112.85 53.19 14.07
CA VAL A 410 -112.62 52.80 12.67
C VAL A 410 -111.16 53.06 12.26
N SER A 411 -110.60 54.21 12.65
CA SER A 411 -109.20 54.59 12.33
C SER A 411 -108.16 53.70 13.03
N LEU A 412 -108.38 53.37 14.32
CA LEU A 412 -107.50 52.47 15.07
C LEU A 412 -107.50 51.04 14.50
N THR A 413 -108.67 50.50 14.18
CA THR A 413 -108.79 49.15 13.59
C THR A 413 -108.19 49.11 12.18
N ALA A 414 -108.33 50.18 11.38
CA ALA A 414 -107.67 50.29 10.09
C ALA A 414 -106.13 50.28 10.20
N ARG A 415 -105.56 50.94 11.20
CA ARG A 415 -104.10 50.86 11.48
C ARG A 415 -103.65 49.47 11.89
N ALA A 416 -104.44 48.75 12.69
CA ALA A 416 -104.14 47.36 13.05
C ALA A 416 -104.12 46.43 11.82
N ALA A 417 -105.05 46.63 10.88
CA ALA A 417 -105.08 45.90 9.61
C ALA A 417 -103.80 46.15 8.78
N GLN A 418 -103.35 47.41 8.69
CA GLN A 418 -102.12 47.77 7.99
C GLN A 418 -100.86 47.11 8.60
N VAL A 419 -100.79 46.97 9.93
CA VAL A 419 -99.67 46.28 10.59
C VAL A 419 -99.67 44.79 10.25
N LEU A 420 -100.84 44.15 10.20
CA LEU A 420 -100.96 42.73 9.81
C LEU A 420 -100.60 42.51 8.34
N ASP A 421 -100.99 43.39 7.44
CA ASP A 421 -100.55 43.34 6.03
C ASP A 421 -99.03 43.46 5.91
N LYS A 422 -98.40 44.32 6.73
CA LYS A 422 -96.94 44.43 6.79
C LYS A 422 -96.27 43.17 7.34
N ILE A 423 -96.88 42.48 8.30
CA ILE A 423 -96.39 41.17 8.80
C ILE A 423 -96.49 40.11 7.71
N LEU A 424 -97.60 40.06 6.96
CA LEU A 424 -97.76 39.14 5.83
C LEU A 424 -96.70 39.39 4.75
N GLU A 425 -96.43 40.65 4.39
CA GLU A 425 -95.37 41.03 3.45
C GLU A 425 -93.98 40.59 3.93
N LEU A 426 -93.63 40.86 5.19
CA LEU A 426 -92.34 40.45 5.78
C LEU A 426 -92.20 38.93 5.85
N THR A 427 -93.30 38.22 6.08
CA THR A 427 -93.31 36.76 6.14
C THR A 427 -93.12 36.16 4.75
N ASP A 428 -93.76 36.71 3.72
CA ASP A 428 -93.56 36.30 2.32
C ASP A 428 -92.11 36.54 1.87
N ARG A 429 -91.54 37.68 2.22
CA ARG A 429 -90.11 37.95 2.01
C ARG A 429 -89.22 36.93 2.73
N SER A 430 -89.55 36.58 3.97
CA SER A 430 -88.79 35.59 4.75
C SER A 430 -88.85 34.19 4.12
N THR A 431 -90.03 33.75 3.65
CA THR A 431 -90.19 32.48 2.93
C THR A 431 -89.37 32.48 1.63
N SER A 432 -89.35 33.60 0.89
CA SER A 432 -88.50 33.73 -0.30
C SER A 432 -87.02 33.58 0.02
N SER A 433 -86.52 34.29 1.05
CA SER A 433 -85.12 34.20 1.47
C SER A 433 -84.74 32.81 1.99
N ILE A 434 -85.63 32.13 2.72
CA ILE A 434 -85.40 30.75 3.18
C ILE A 434 -85.32 29.78 1.99
N SER A 435 -86.14 29.99 0.96
CA SER A 435 -86.06 29.18 -0.26
C SER A 435 -84.75 29.41 -1.03
N GLU A 436 -84.23 30.64 -1.04
CA GLU A 436 -82.90 30.93 -1.59
C GLU A 436 -81.77 30.27 -0.80
N ILE A 437 -81.84 30.30 0.54
CA ILE A 437 -80.89 29.61 1.42
C ILE A 437 -80.91 28.10 1.17
N ALA A 438 -82.10 27.48 1.08
CA ALA A 438 -82.23 26.06 0.79
C ALA A 438 -81.61 25.68 -0.57
N ARG A 439 -81.82 26.52 -1.59
CA ARG A 439 -81.21 26.32 -2.92
C ARG A 439 -79.69 26.47 -2.89
N ALA A 440 -79.17 27.50 -2.21
CA ALA A 440 -77.72 27.69 -2.06
C ALA A 440 -77.07 26.55 -1.29
N THR A 441 -77.75 26.02 -0.27
CA THR A 441 -77.29 24.87 0.53
C THR A 441 -77.24 23.59 -0.30
N GLU A 442 -78.22 23.36 -1.18
CA GLU A 442 -78.25 22.26 -2.14
C GLU A 442 -77.09 22.35 -3.15
N GLU A 443 -76.79 23.55 -3.66
CA GLU A 443 -75.62 23.79 -4.52
C GLU A 443 -74.30 23.55 -3.77
N GLN A 444 -74.20 23.99 -2.52
CA GLN A 444 -73.03 23.76 -1.67
C GLN A 444 -72.81 22.27 -1.37
N ALA A 445 -73.88 21.51 -1.13
CA ALA A 445 -73.80 20.05 -0.96
C ALA A 445 -73.24 19.36 -2.21
N ARG A 446 -73.69 19.76 -3.41
CA ARG A 446 -73.15 19.26 -4.68
C ARG A 446 -71.69 19.66 -4.88
N GLY A 447 -71.33 20.89 -4.52
CA GLY A 447 -69.95 21.38 -4.57
C GLY A 447 -69.01 20.59 -3.66
N SER A 448 -69.43 20.32 -2.43
CA SER A 448 -68.69 19.50 -1.46
C SER A 448 -68.52 18.05 -1.92
N ALA A 449 -69.56 17.43 -2.49
CA ALA A 449 -69.47 16.09 -3.07
C ALA A 449 -68.51 16.04 -4.27
N ALA A 450 -68.55 17.04 -5.15
CA ALA A 450 -67.63 17.15 -6.27
C ALA A 450 -66.17 17.36 -5.81
N ALA A 451 -65.96 18.19 -4.79
CA ALA A 451 -64.64 18.40 -4.20
C ALA A 451 -64.08 17.12 -3.55
N THR A 452 -64.94 16.34 -2.87
CA THR A 452 -64.58 15.03 -2.31
C THR A 452 -64.11 14.06 -3.41
N ALA A 453 -64.87 13.94 -4.49
CA ALA A 453 -64.49 13.09 -5.63
C ALA A 453 -63.18 13.56 -6.30
N ALA A 454 -62.97 14.88 -6.39
CA ALA A 454 -61.71 15.43 -6.92
C ALA A 454 -60.51 15.08 -6.01
N ILE A 455 -60.68 15.10 -4.69
CA ILE A 455 -59.62 14.73 -3.73
C ILE A 455 -59.28 13.24 -3.80
N GLU A 456 -60.27 12.37 -4.03
CA GLU A 456 -60.02 10.95 -4.28
C GLU A 456 -59.16 10.74 -5.53
N GLU A 457 -59.45 11.46 -6.63
CA GLU A 457 -58.62 11.38 -7.84
C GLU A 457 -57.22 11.98 -7.62
N VAL A 458 -57.10 13.07 -6.84
CA VAL A 458 -55.79 13.62 -6.42
C VAL A 458 -54.99 12.61 -5.61
N THR A 459 -55.62 11.90 -4.68
CA THR A 459 -54.96 10.85 -3.87
C THR A 459 -54.43 9.72 -4.75
N LYS A 460 -55.21 9.32 -5.77
CA LYS A 460 -54.78 8.35 -6.78
C LYS A 460 -53.62 8.86 -7.65
N MET A 461 -53.67 10.12 -8.07
CA MET A 461 -52.56 10.76 -8.79
C MET A 461 -51.29 10.85 -7.96
N VAL A 462 -51.39 11.16 -6.67
CA VAL A 462 -50.27 11.17 -5.71
C VAL A 462 -49.63 9.77 -5.63
N GLN A 463 -50.43 8.71 -5.51
CA GLN A 463 -49.93 7.33 -5.48
C GLN A 463 -49.23 6.93 -6.80
N GLN A 464 -49.78 7.33 -7.95
CA GLN A 464 -49.19 7.09 -9.26
C GLN A 464 -47.87 7.86 -9.42
N THR A 465 -47.83 9.12 -8.98
CA THR A 465 -46.64 9.99 -9.04
C THR A 465 -45.51 9.45 -8.15
N ALA A 466 -45.84 8.94 -6.96
CA ALA A 466 -44.88 8.28 -6.09
C ALA A 466 -44.26 7.03 -6.76
N THR A 467 -45.10 6.20 -7.37
CA THR A 467 -44.66 4.99 -8.07
C THR A 467 -43.78 5.32 -9.28
N ALA A 468 -44.19 6.32 -10.09
CA ALA A 468 -43.44 6.80 -11.23
C ALA A 468 -42.08 7.39 -10.81
N SER A 469 -42.04 8.19 -9.75
CA SER A 469 -40.80 8.77 -9.20
C SER A 469 -39.83 7.69 -8.74
N GLN A 470 -40.32 6.63 -8.08
CA GLN A 470 -39.50 5.50 -7.67
C GLN A 470 -38.91 4.75 -8.87
N GLN A 471 -39.71 4.51 -9.92
CA GLN A 471 -39.26 3.86 -11.15
C GLN A 471 -38.25 4.73 -11.92
N GLN A 472 -38.47 6.05 -11.95
CA GLN A 472 -37.55 7.01 -12.57
C GLN A 472 -36.22 7.07 -11.81
N SER A 473 -36.23 6.96 -10.48
CA SER A 473 -35.01 6.87 -9.67
C SER A 473 -34.18 5.64 -10.04
N GLN A 474 -34.81 4.46 -10.14
CA GLN A 474 -34.14 3.23 -10.55
C GLN A 474 -33.58 3.32 -11.97
N THR A 475 -34.32 3.95 -12.89
CA THR A 475 -33.91 4.16 -14.28
C THR A 475 -32.71 5.11 -14.35
N SER A 476 -32.74 6.24 -13.64
CA SER A 476 -31.64 7.21 -13.58
C SER A 476 -30.34 6.57 -13.06
N ARG A 477 -30.43 5.69 -12.04
CA ARG A 477 -29.28 4.90 -11.56
C ARG A 477 -28.73 3.95 -12.63
N LYS A 478 -29.59 3.30 -13.42
CA LYS A 478 -29.16 2.44 -14.53
C LYS A 478 -28.45 3.24 -15.63
N ILE A 479 -28.98 4.41 -15.98
CA ILE A 479 -28.34 5.31 -16.96
C ILE A 479 -26.98 5.77 -16.41
N GLY A 480 -26.87 6.09 -15.11
CA GLY A 480 -25.59 6.47 -14.49
C GLY A 480 -24.54 5.36 -14.57
N MET A 481 -24.94 4.10 -14.31
CA MET A 481 -24.04 2.95 -14.49
C MET A 481 -23.62 2.76 -15.96
N GLN A 482 -24.53 2.97 -16.92
CA GLN A 482 -24.22 2.89 -18.35
C GLN A 482 -23.29 4.02 -18.79
N ALA A 483 -23.49 5.24 -18.32
CA ALA A 483 -22.59 6.37 -18.57
C ALA A 483 -21.18 6.10 -18.03
N SER A 484 -21.05 5.51 -16.84
CA SER A 484 -19.76 5.07 -16.29
C SER A 484 -19.08 4.02 -17.19
N MET A 485 -19.84 3.05 -17.72
CA MET A 485 -19.30 2.04 -18.63
C MET A 485 -18.83 2.65 -19.95
N VAL A 486 -19.56 3.62 -20.51
CA VAL A 486 -19.14 4.37 -21.71
C VAL A 486 -17.91 5.23 -21.41
N SER A 487 -17.79 5.82 -20.21
CA SER A 487 -16.57 6.52 -19.77
C SER A 487 -15.35 5.60 -19.85
N ASP A 488 -15.47 4.38 -19.32
CA ASP A 488 -14.39 3.41 -19.32
C ASP A 488 -14.04 2.92 -20.72
N TYR A 489 -15.04 2.69 -21.59
CA TYR A 489 -14.78 2.41 -23.01
C TYR A 489 -14.10 3.57 -23.73
N THR A 490 -14.45 4.81 -23.41
CA THR A 490 -13.83 6.00 -24.00
C THR A 490 -12.37 6.12 -23.57
N LYS A 491 -12.05 5.83 -22.30
CA LYS A 491 -10.65 5.76 -21.82
C LYS A 491 -9.87 4.66 -22.53
N HIS A 492 -10.48 3.48 -22.73
CA HIS A 492 -9.86 2.39 -23.47
C HIS A 492 -9.64 2.75 -24.94
N LEU A 493 -10.60 3.42 -25.58
CA LEU A 493 -10.50 3.87 -26.96
C LEU A 493 -9.38 4.93 -27.11
N LYS A 494 -9.28 5.88 -26.18
CA LYS A 494 -8.21 6.90 -26.16
C LYS A 494 -6.83 6.27 -25.99
N ARG A 495 -6.71 5.27 -25.12
CA ARG A 495 -5.46 4.49 -24.98
C ARG A 495 -5.13 3.72 -26.25
N ALA A 496 -6.11 3.05 -26.85
CA ALA A 496 -5.93 2.31 -28.10
C ALA A 496 -5.51 3.23 -29.26
N MET A 497 -6.09 4.43 -29.36
CA MET A 497 -5.68 5.43 -30.36
C MET A 497 -4.27 5.95 -30.11
N SER A 498 -3.86 6.18 -28.86
CA SER A 498 -2.47 6.57 -28.54
C SER A 498 -1.46 5.45 -28.87
N GLU A 499 -1.83 4.19 -28.61
CA GLU A 499 -1.05 3.02 -29.01
C GLU A 499 -0.98 2.88 -30.53
N GLN A 500 -2.10 3.10 -31.24
CA GLN A 500 -2.16 3.06 -32.71
C GLN A 500 -1.44 4.25 -33.35
N GLU A 501 -1.42 5.44 -32.72
CA GLU A 501 -0.62 6.59 -33.15
C GLU A 501 0.87 6.29 -33.01
N THR A 502 1.26 5.71 -31.87
CA THR A 502 2.63 5.26 -31.63
C THR A 502 3.03 4.18 -32.63
N GLY A 503 2.12 3.25 -32.91
CA GLY A 503 2.25 2.22 -33.94
C GLY A 503 2.39 2.84 -35.33
N SER A 504 1.50 3.75 -35.72
CA SER A 504 1.51 4.47 -36.99
C SER A 504 2.82 5.24 -37.20
N ARG A 505 3.30 5.98 -36.18
CA ARG A 505 4.61 6.65 -36.19
C ARG A 505 5.78 5.68 -36.22
N ALA A 506 5.64 4.51 -35.59
CA ALA A 506 6.66 3.47 -35.66
C ALA A 506 6.69 2.83 -37.05
N ILE A 507 5.54 2.60 -37.69
CA ILE A 507 5.46 2.10 -39.06
C ILE A 507 5.94 3.18 -40.03
N SER A 508 5.55 4.46 -39.91
CA SER A 508 6.09 5.56 -40.73
C SER A 508 7.60 5.65 -40.63
N ARG A 509 8.17 5.65 -39.41
CA ARG A 509 9.62 5.60 -39.23
C ARG A 509 10.21 4.30 -39.77
N ALA A 510 9.51 3.17 -39.65
CA ALA A 510 9.94 1.93 -40.27
C ALA A 510 9.88 2.00 -41.79
N MET A 511 8.94 2.72 -42.40
CA MET A 511 8.84 2.93 -43.84
C MET A 511 9.90 3.89 -44.35
N GLU A 512 10.17 4.99 -43.64
CA GLU A 512 11.32 5.87 -43.91
C GLU A 512 12.64 5.10 -43.77
N ASN A 513 12.75 4.29 -42.71
CA ASN A 513 13.88 3.39 -42.55
C ASN A 513 13.90 2.33 -43.64
N ILE A 514 12.77 1.79 -44.12
CA ILE A 514 12.72 0.83 -45.23
C ILE A 514 13.12 1.52 -46.52
N MET A 515 12.69 2.75 -46.80
CA MET A 515 13.11 3.50 -47.98
C MET A 515 14.60 3.82 -47.92
N GLY A 516 15.09 4.26 -46.75
CA GLY A 516 16.52 4.43 -46.49
C GLY A 516 17.28 3.11 -46.58
N LEU A 517 16.72 2.01 -46.08
CA LEU A 517 17.29 0.67 -46.17
C LEU A 517 17.24 0.14 -47.60
N VAL A 518 16.22 0.43 -48.39
CA VAL A 518 16.10 0.05 -49.79
C VAL A 518 17.14 0.82 -50.58
N GLN A 519 17.28 2.12 -50.36
CA GLN A 519 18.32 2.93 -50.99
C GLN A 519 19.72 2.44 -50.58
N ASN A 520 19.90 2.19 -49.29
CA ASN A 520 21.14 1.62 -48.75
C ASN A 520 21.37 0.19 -49.26
N VAL A 521 20.33 -0.63 -49.49
CA VAL A 521 20.45 -1.99 -50.01
C VAL A 521 20.65 -1.97 -51.51
N LEU A 522 20.17 -0.97 -52.25
CA LEU A 522 20.47 -0.77 -53.66
C LEU A 522 21.93 -0.32 -53.83
N GLU A 523 22.36 0.66 -53.04
CA GLU A 523 23.75 1.08 -52.96
C GLU A 523 24.65 -0.07 -52.47
N SER A 524 24.25 -0.75 -51.40
CA SER A 524 24.93 -1.93 -50.88
C SER A 524 24.86 -3.11 -51.82
N SER A 525 23.85 -3.26 -52.69
CA SER A 525 23.80 -4.32 -53.70
C SER A 525 24.75 -4.01 -54.84
N SER A 526 24.91 -2.73 -55.19
CA SER A 526 25.93 -2.27 -56.14
C SER A 526 27.35 -2.44 -55.57
N ILE A 527 27.53 -2.09 -54.29
CA ILE A 527 28.77 -2.33 -53.55
C ILE A 527 28.98 -3.84 -53.42
N LEU A 528 28.00 -4.64 -52.99
CA LEU A 528 28.04 -6.10 -52.88
C LEU A 528 28.24 -6.79 -54.21
N ALA A 529 27.84 -6.21 -55.35
CA ALA A 529 28.17 -6.75 -56.66
C ALA A 529 29.67 -6.56 -56.95
N THR A 530 30.21 -5.39 -56.61
CA THR A 530 31.64 -5.05 -56.70
C THR A 530 32.47 -5.83 -55.68
N GLU A 531 31.97 -5.98 -54.45
CA GLU A 531 32.56 -6.73 -53.35
C GLU A 531 32.38 -8.22 -53.56
N SER A 532 31.31 -8.72 -54.17
CA SER A 532 31.18 -10.12 -54.57
C SER A 532 32.30 -10.46 -55.57
N SER A 533 32.55 -9.57 -56.54
CA SER A 533 33.71 -9.69 -57.43
C SER A 533 35.04 -9.62 -56.66
N ALA A 534 35.16 -8.73 -55.68
CA ALA A 534 36.31 -8.64 -54.79
C ALA A 534 36.43 -9.83 -53.82
N ILE A 535 35.33 -10.49 -53.46
CA ILE A 535 35.21 -11.66 -52.59
C ILE A 535 35.65 -12.85 -53.41
N VAL A 536 35.28 -13.00 -54.68
CA VAL A 536 35.88 -14.01 -55.55
C VAL A 536 37.40 -13.85 -55.55
N LYS A 537 37.90 -12.62 -55.72
CA LYS A 537 39.34 -12.31 -55.66
C LYS A 537 39.95 -12.52 -54.26
N SER A 538 39.18 -12.28 -53.20
CA SER A 538 39.61 -12.49 -51.81
C SER A 538 39.48 -13.94 -51.36
N MET A 539 38.61 -14.74 -51.99
CA MET A 539 38.49 -16.17 -51.80
C MET A 539 39.72 -16.87 -52.39
N ASP A 540 40.33 -16.31 -53.45
CA ASP A 540 41.66 -16.72 -53.87
C ASP A 540 42.73 -16.39 -52.81
N VAL A 541 42.65 -15.20 -52.18
CA VAL A 541 43.53 -14.83 -51.07
C VAL A 541 43.27 -15.69 -49.82
N ILE A 542 42.03 -16.06 -49.51
CA ILE A 542 41.65 -16.96 -48.41
C ILE A 542 42.05 -18.38 -48.74
N LYS A 543 41.94 -18.85 -49.99
CA LYS A 543 42.52 -20.13 -50.41
C LYS A 543 44.02 -20.15 -50.14
N GLN A 544 44.71 -19.04 -50.39
CA GLN A 544 46.12 -18.87 -50.05
C GLN A 544 46.35 -18.78 -48.53
N GLY A 545 45.54 -18.02 -47.79
CA GLY A 545 45.61 -17.86 -46.34
C GLY A 545 45.18 -19.09 -45.54
N SER A 546 44.32 -19.95 -46.09
CA SER A 546 43.95 -21.26 -45.54
C SER A 546 45.06 -22.27 -45.77
N ARG A 547 45.80 -22.18 -46.88
CA ARG A 547 47.07 -22.92 -47.06
C ARG A 547 48.11 -22.45 -46.04
N GLU A 548 48.25 -21.15 -45.83
CA GLU A 548 49.12 -20.56 -44.79
C GLU A 548 48.66 -20.93 -43.37
N SER A 549 47.35 -20.96 -43.09
CA SER A 549 46.77 -21.42 -41.83
C SER A 549 47.00 -22.90 -41.62
N SER A 550 47.03 -23.72 -42.67
CA SER A 550 47.43 -25.13 -42.57
C SER A 550 48.89 -25.27 -42.14
N PHE A 551 49.77 -24.35 -42.55
CA PHE A 551 51.14 -24.25 -42.01
C PHE A 551 51.15 -23.71 -40.58
N GLY A 552 50.40 -22.64 -40.27
CA GLY A 552 50.30 -22.06 -38.92
C GLY A 552 49.61 -22.96 -37.88
N VAL A 553 48.75 -23.88 -38.30
CA VAL A 553 48.17 -24.92 -37.43
C VAL A 553 49.23 -25.95 -37.05
N SER A 554 50.19 -26.24 -37.95
CA SER A 554 51.36 -27.03 -37.59
C SER A 554 52.15 -26.33 -36.48
N ASP A 555 52.37 -25.01 -36.61
CA ASP A 555 53.06 -24.21 -35.60
C ASP A 555 52.27 -24.08 -34.29
N LEU A 556 50.95 -23.86 -34.34
CA LEU A 556 50.09 -23.78 -33.15
C LEU A 556 49.95 -25.12 -32.45
N ASN A 557 49.86 -26.22 -33.21
CA ASN A 557 49.85 -27.56 -32.62
C ASN A 557 51.23 -27.86 -32.04
N GLN A 558 52.32 -27.40 -32.66
CA GLN A 558 53.66 -27.45 -32.08
C GLN A 558 53.75 -26.60 -30.80
N MET A 559 53.23 -25.37 -30.78
CA MET A 559 53.20 -24.48 -29.60
C MET A 559 52.27 -25.00 -28.50
N ALA A 560 51.13 -25.59 -28.83
CA ALA A 560 50.23 -26.23 -27.88
C ALA A 560 50.85 -27.51 -27.33
N ASN A 561 51.50 -28.31 -28.18
CA ASN A 561 52.31 -29.43 -27.70
C ASN A 561 53.44 -28.93 -26.80
N THR A 562 54.09 -27.81 -27.12
CA THR A 562 55.08 -27.16 -26.26
C THR A 562 54.44 -26.64 -24.97
N LEU A 563 53.30 -25.97 -24.97
CA LEU A 563 52.62 -25.47 -23.76
C LEU A 563 52.03 -26.59 -22.91
N SER A 564 51.56 -27.67 -23.55
CA SER A 564 51.13 -28.89 -22.87
C SER A 564 52.34 -29.58 -22.27
N HIS A 565 53.48 -29.58 -22.98
CA HIS A 565 54.75 -30.08 -22.48
C HIS A 565 55.26 -29.22 -21.32
N GLU A 566 55.27 -27.89 -21.44
CA GLU A 566 55.65 -26.92 -20.39
C GLU A 566 54.68 -26.96 -19.20
N SER A 567 53.38 -27.16 -19.42
CA SER A 567 52.40 -27.40 -18.35
C SER A 567 52.60 -28.76 -17.69
N THR A 568 52.99 -29.78 -18.46
CA THR A 568 53.35 -31.10 -17.92
C THR A 568 54.65 -31.03 -17.16
N LEU A 569 55.65 -30.29 -17.65
CA LEU A 569 56.91 -29.99 -16.98
C LEU A 569 56.64 -29.16 -15.72
N LEU A 570 55.76 -28.16 -15.76
CA LEU A 570 55.35 -27.39 -14.59
C LEU A 570 54.59 -28.26 -13.60
N LYS A 571 53.71 -29.16 -14.05
CA LYS A 571 53.08 -30.18 -13.19
C LYS A 571 54.10 -31.14 -12.61
N GLN A 572 55.14 -31.52 -13.36
CA GLN A 572 56.25 -32.36 -12.88
C GLN A 572 57.12 -31.61 -11.87
N GLU A 573 57.41 -30.33 -12.10
CA GLU A 573 58.13 -29.44 -11.18
C GLU A 573 57.31 -29.18 -9.93
N LEU A 574 56.01 -28.96 -10.06
CA LEU A 574 55.07 -28.86 -8.93
C LEU A 574 54.91 -30.21 -8.21
N ALA A 575 55.04 -31.35 -8.93
CA ALA A 575 55.04 -32.68 -8.33
C ALA A 575 56.33 -33.01 -7.58
N ARG A 576 57.42 -32.23 -7.76
CA ARG A 576 58.57 -32.26 -6.84
C ARG A 576 58.20 -31.70 -5.47
N PHE A 577 57.12 -30.91 -5.40
CA PHE A 577 56.58 -30.48 -4.13
C PHE A 577 55.59 -31.51 -3.60
N THR A 578 55.96 -32.15 -2.49
CA THR A 578 55.05 -33.05 -1.78
C THR A 578 54.10 -32.19 -0.96
N LEU A 579 52.86 -32.06 -1.44
CA LEU A 579 51.80 -31.40 -0.68
C LEU A 579 51.21 -32.35 0.37
N PRO A 580 50.74 -31.83 1.52
CA PRO A 580 50.01 -32.66 2.47
C PRO A 580 48.76 -33.26 1.83
N ALA A 581 48.60 -34.58 1.94
CA ALA A 581 47.36 -35.25 1.61
C ALA A 581 46.29 -34.94 2.67
N PRO A 582 45.01 -34.75 2.30
CA PRO A 582 43.97 -34.55 3.29
C PRO A 582 43.86 -35.75 4.22
N ASN A 583 44.14 -35.54 5.51
CA ASN A 583 43.95 -36.59 6.50
C ASN A 583 42.46 -36.69 6.84
N ARG A 584 41.93 -37.91 6.71
CA ARG A 584 40.59 -38.20 7.21
C ARG A 584 40.64 -38.40 8.71
N GLY A 585 39.82 -37.62 9.39
CA GLY A 585 39.50 -37.80 10.80
C GLY A 585 39.72 -36.54 11.60
N GLY A 586 39.72 -36.71 12.91
CA GLY A 586 39.95 -35.62 13.84
C GLY A 586 38.70 -34.78 14.13
N ALA A 587 38.82 -33.99 15.19
CA ALA A 587 37.79 -33.11 15.69
C ALA A 587 38.28 -31.66 15.68
N ILE A 588 37.37 -30.73 15.36
CA ILE A 588 37.60 -29.30 15.53
C ILE A 588 36.48 -28.65 16.33
N THR A 589 36.86 -27.62 17.08
CA THR A 589 35.96 -26.76 17.85
C THR A 589 35.96 -25.36 17.24
N ALA A 590 34.80 -24.93 16.77
CA ALA A 590 34.51 -23.55 16.43
C ALA A 590 33.55 -22.96 17.47
N ALA A 591 33.22 -21.68 17.32
CA ALA A 591 32.17 -21.06 18.11
C ALA A 591 31.31 -20.16 17.22
N THR A 592 30.09 -19.89 17.68
CA THR A 592 29.22 -18.86 17.11
C THR A 592 28.48 -18.18 18.25
N VAL A 593 28.15 -16.90 18.10
CA VAL A 593 27.38 -16.16 19.11
C VAL A 593 25.90 -16.25 18.74
N LEU A 594 25.10 -16.86 19.62
CA LEU A 594 23.66 -17.00 19.44
C LEU A 594 22.91 -16.08 20.41
N TRP A 595 22.10 -15.20 19.84
CA TRP A 595 21.21 -14.28 20.56
C TRP A 595 19.75 -14.76 20.58
N GLN A 596 19.47 -15.88 19.93
CA GLN A 596 18.15 -16.48 19.78
C GLN A 596 18.17 -17.94 20.25
N GLN A 597 16.98 -18.51 20.43
CA GLN A 597 16.81 -19.93 20.74
C GLN A 597 17.48 -20.80 19.66
N LEU A 598 18.15 -21.87 20.07
CA LEU A 598 18.83 -22.76 19.13
C LEU A 598 17.80 -23.46 18.24
N THR A 599 17.97 -23.43 16.93
CA THR A 599 17.18 -24.27 16.02
C THR A 599 18.00 -24.64 14.80
N LEU A 600 17.92 -25.91 14.42
CA LEU A 600 18.54 -26.50 13.24
C LEU A 600 17.51 -26.82 12.16
N ASP A 601 16.23 -26.48 12.41
CA ASP A 601 15.15 -26.59 11.44
C ASP A 601 15.16 -25.38 10.50
N PRO A 602 15.35 -25.58 9.18
CA PRO A 602 15.36 -24.50 8.20
C PRO A 602 14.09 -23.64 8.24
N ALA A 603 12.92 -24.23 8.53
CA ALA A 603 11.66 -23.49 8.57
C ALA A 603 11.55 -22.52 9.76
N ARG A 604 12.38 -22.68 10.79
CA ARG A 604 12.37 -21.85 12.01
C ARG A 604 13.63 -20.97 12.14
N THR A 605 14.55 -21.07 11.19
CA THR A 605 15.79 -20.28 11.23
C THR A 605 15.49 -18.84 10.80
N SER A 606 15.99 -17.86 11.56
CA SER A 606 15.79 -16.43 11.24
C SER A 606 17.03 -15.56 11.43
N ALA A 607 18.12 -16.13 11.96
CA ALA A 607 19.37 -15.42 12.22
C ALA A 607 20.52 -16.06 11.47
N SER A 608 21.42 -15.23 10.93
CA SER A 608 22.59 -15.68 10.17
C SER A 608 23.45 -16.70 10.93
N ALA A 609 23.62 -16.52 12.24
CA ALA A 609 24.39 -17.41 13.11
C ALA A 609 23.81 -18.84 13.18
N LEU A 610 22.48 -18.99 13.10
CA LEU A 610 21.83 -20.29 13.01
C LEU A 610 21.97 -20.89 11.61
N GLY A 611 21.96 -20.04 10.57
CA GLY A 611 22.28 -20.43 9.20
C GLY A 611 23.66 -21.08 9.05
N TYR A 612 24.62 -20.74 9.92
CA TYR A 612 25.94 -21.37 9.94
C TYR A 612 25.87 -22.86 10.25
N LEU A 613 25.04 -23.21 11.24
CA LEU A 613 24.81 -24.58 11.69
C LEU A 613 23.95 -25.34 10.68
N SER A 614 22.93 -24.68 10.11
CA SER A 614 22.05 -25.26 9.08
C SER A 614 22.83 -25.82 7.88
N ARG A 615 23.84 -25.08 7.37
CA ARG A 615 24.67 -25.54 6.24
C ARG A 615 25.55 -26.76 6.52
N ALA A 616 25.83 -27.07 7.78
CA ALA A 616 26.52 -28.32 8.12
C ALA A 616 25.61 -29.53 7.93
N ILE A 617 24.29 -29.36 8.10
CA ILE A 617 23.29 -30.42 8.21
C ILE A 617 22.51 -30.62 6.91
N HIS A 618 22.14 -29.53 6.23
CA HIS A 618 21.19 -29.56 5.12
C HIS A 618 21.89 -29.38 3.78
N ALA A 619 21.43 -30.12 2.77
CA ALA A 619 21.81 -29.88 1.38
C ALA A 619 20.85 -28.87 0.76
N HIS A 620 21.34 -28.08 -0.19
CA HIS A 620 20.55 -27.08 -0.89
C HIS A 620 20.49 -27.45 -2.37
N LEU A 621 19.56 -26.91 -3.15
CA LEU A 621 19.57 -27.16 -4.60
C LEU A 621 20.80 -26.50 -5.26
N VAL A 622 21.10 -25.28 -4.82
CA VAL A 622 22.20 -24.46 -5.32
C VAL A 622 23.04 -24.00 -4.11
N LYS A 623 24.34 -23.80 -4.32
CA LYS A 623 25.22 -23.12 -3.36
C LYS A 623 26.00 -22.03 -4.07
N TYR A 624 26.64 -21.15 -3.32
CA TYR A 624 27.58 -20.19 -3.92
C TYR A 624 29.02 -20.73 -3.83
N GLY A 625 29.88 -20.26 -4.74
CA GLY A 625 31.30 -20.59 -4.82
C GLY A 625 32.15 -19.77 -3.85
N ASP A 626 33.43 -19.57 -4.14
CA ASP A 626 34.30 -18.77 -3.27
C ASP A 626 33.94 -17.28 -3.34
N GLY A 627 33.29 -16.85 -4.43
CA GLY A 627 32.64 -15.56 -4.58
C GLY A 627 31.11 -15.62 -4.57
N ALA A 628 30.47 -14.73 -5.33
CA ALA A 628 29.01 -14.65 -5.49
C ALA A 628 28.48 -15.58 -6.61
N GLU A 629 29.35 -16.36 -7.25
CA GLU A 629 28.97 -17.28 -8.31
C GLU A 629 28.09 -18.43 -7.79
N LEU A 630 27.02 -18.75 -8.52
CA LEU A 630 26.13 -19.86 -8.20
C LEU A 630 26.70 -21.19 -8.74
N MET A 631 26.67 -22.23 -7.91
CA MET A 631 27.24 -23.55 -8.15
C MET A 631 26.24 -24.67 -7.83
N PRO A 632 26.31 -25.81 -8.54
CA PRO A 632 25.54 -27.02 -8.22
C PRO A 632 25.80 -27.53 -6.78
N ASP A 633 24.74 -27.91 -6.08
CA ASP A 633 24.82 -28.63 -4.80
C ASP A 633 24.06 -29.97 -4.88
N LEU A 634 22.87 -30.12 -4.29
CA LEU A 634 22.03 -31.31 -4.44
C LEU A 634 21.52 -31.45 -5.88
N ALA A 635 21.22 -30.33 -6.55
CA ALA A 635 21.02 -30.31 -7.98
C ALA A 635 22.38 -30.34 -8.69
N GLU A 636 22.58 -31.27 -9.62
CA GLU A 636 23.81 -31.37 -10.42
C GLU A 636 23.86 -30.33 -11.56
N ARG A 637 22.69 -29.89 -12.03
CA ARG A 637 22.49 -28.82 -13.02
C ARG A 637 21.05 -28.27 -12.92
N TRP A 638 20.82 -27.13 -13.55
CA TRP A 638 19.48 -26.53 -13.68
C TRP A 638 19.30 -25.89 -15.06
N GLU A 639 18.04 -25.63 -15.41
CA GLU A 639 17.62 -24.92 -16.61
C GLU A 639 16.71 -23.76 -16.20
N VAL A 640 16.92 -22.58 -16.81
CA VAL A 640 16.01 -21.44 -16.70
C VAL A 640 15.21 -21.40 -17.99
N LEU A 641 13.92 -21.69 -17.90
CA LEU A 641 13.02 -21.88 -19.02
C LEU A 641 11.97 -20.77 -19.04
N ASP A 642 11.28 -20.64 -20.16
CA ASP A 642 10.17 -19.71 -20.37
C ASP A 642 10.51 -18.29 -19.88
N GLN A 643 11.66 -17.75 -20.29
CA GLN A 643 12.11 -16.40 -19.88
C GLN A 643 12.18 -16.19 -18.35
N GLY A 644 12.43 -17.25 -17.58
CA GLY A 644 12.57 -17.21 -16.11
C GLY A 644 11.26 -17.40 -15.34
N TYR A 645 10.19 -17.85 -16.00
CA TYR A 645 8.98 -18.32 -15.31
C TYR A 645 9.13 -19.74 -14.76
N VAL A 646 10.02 -20.55 -15.32
CA VAL A 646 10.20 -21.96 -14.92
C VAL A 646 11.67 -22.26 -14.64
N TYR A 647 11.94 -22.81 -13.45
CA TYR A 647 13.26 -23.29 -13.05
C TYR A 647 13.24 -24.79 -12.86
N ARG A 648 13.94 -25.53 -13.72
CA ARG A 648 14.04 -26.99 -13.64
C ARG A 648 15.37 -27.39 -13.02
N PHE A 649 15.33 -28.18 -11.95
CA PHE A 649 16.51 -28.72 -11.28
C PHE A 649 16.61 -30.23 -11.50
N HIS A 650 17.82 -30.70 -11.80
CA HIS A 650 18.15 -32.11 -11.91
C HIS A 650 18.97 -32.54 -10.70
N LEU A 651 18.44 -33.48 -9.91
CA LEU A 651 19.02 -33.92 -8.64
C LEU A 651 20.07 -35.01 -8.82
N ARG A 652 21.10 -34.99 -7.96
CA ARG A 652 22.11 -36.05 -7.92
C ARG A 652 21.48 -37.39 -7.58
N ARG A 653 21.74 -38.39 -8.43
CA ARG A 653 21.28 -39.76 -8.19
C ARG A 653 22.00 -40.40 -7.01
N GLY A 654 21.23 -41.06 -6.14
CA GLY A 654 21.77 -41.79 -4.99
C GLY A 654 22.20 -40.93 -3.81
N ALA A 655 21.90 -39.62 -3.81
CA ALA A 655 22.09 -38.77 -2.64
C ALA A 655 21.21 -39.27 -1.47
N ARG A 656 21.73 -39.22 -0.24
CA ARG A 656 21.07 -39.76 0.96
C ARG A 656 20.95 -38.73 2.06
N PHE A 657 19.88 -38.85 2.85
CA PHE A 657 19.77 -38.20 4.16
C PHE A 657 20.67 -38.89 5.19
N HIS A 658 20.93 -38.24 6.33
CA HIS A 658 21.76 -38.81 7.40
C HIS A 658 21.22 -40.11 8.02
N ASN A 659 19.92 -40.39 7.83
CA ASN A 659 19.27 -41.64 8.24
C ASN A 659 19.40 -42.77 7.19
N GLY A 660 20.07 -42.52 6.07
CA GLY A 660 20.32 -43.48 4.98
C GLY A 660 19.27 -43.51 3.87
N ARG A 661 18.12 -42.82 4.03
CA ARG A 661 17.06 -42.75 3.01
C ARG A 661 17.56 -41.99 1.78
N VAL A 662 17.26 -42.52 0.59
CA VAL A 662 17.58 -41.84 -0.68
C VAL A 662 16.69 -40.61 -0.84
N ILE A 663 17.28 -39.53 -1.33
CA ILE A 663 16.59 -38.27 -1.60
C ILE A 663 15.98 -38.33 -3.00
N GLU A 664 14.70 -37.99 -3.09
CA GLU A 664 14.00 -37.84 -4.35
C GLU A 664 13.45 -36.42 -4.51
N ALA A 665 13.03 -36.07 -5.72
CA ALA A 665 12.41 -34.76 -6.01
C ALA A 665 11.17 -34.48 -5.16
N ARG A 666 10.47 -35.53 -4.69
CA ARG A 666 9.38 -35.39 -3.74
C ARG A 666 9.83 -34.86 -2.37
N ASP A 667 11.03 -35.20 -1.90
CA ASP A 667 11.54 -34.63 -0.65
C ASP A 667 11.81 -33.14 -0.76
N VAL A 668 12.27 -32.70 -1.94
CA VAL A 668 12.43 -31.29 -2.25
C VAL A 668 11.06 -30.60 -2.24
N TYR A 669 10.06 -31.18 -2.92
CA TYR A 669 8.69 -30.68 -2.89
C TYR A 669 8.16 -30.48 -1.47
N GLU A 670 8.23 -31.51 -0.63
CA GLU A 670 7.72 -31.48 0.74
C GLU A 670 8.49 -30.47 1.62
N SER A 671 9.80 -30.34 1.41
CA SER A 671 10.64 -29.36 2.13
C SER A 671 10.21 -27.93 1.87
N PHE A 672 9.98 -27.57 0.60
CA PHE A 672 9.58 -26.23 0.22
C PHE A 672 8.10 -25.95 0.50
N LEU A 673 7.22 -26.95 0.34
CA LEU A 673 5.82 -26.84 0.78
C LEU A 673 5.74 -26.54 2.28
N ARG A 674 6.58 -27.19 3.10
CA ARG A 674 6.62 -27.01 4.55
C ARG A 674 6.92 -25.58 4.97
N LEU A 675 7.71 -24.81 4.20
CA LEU A 675 7.94 -23.39 4.49
C LEU A 675 6.66 -22.55 4.43
N LEU A 676 5.68 -22.97 3.63
CA LEU A 676 4.44 -22.23 3.41
C LEU A 676 3.28 -22.69 4.32
N LEU A 677 3.41 -23.85 4.97
CA LEU A 677 2.33 -24.39 5.80
C LEU A 677 2.04 -23.44 7.00
N PRO A 678 0.78 -23.01 7.20
CA PRO A 678 0.44 -22.01 8.23
C PRO A 678 0.86 -22.40 9.65
N GLU A 679 0.77 -23.70 9.97
CA GLU A 679 1.18 -24.26 11.26
C GLU A 679 2.68 -24.10 11.55
N MET A 680 3.51 -23.96 10.51
CA MET A 680 4.95 -23.79 10.67
C MET A 680 5.33 -22.39 11.10
N LYS A 681 4.49 -21.39 10.79
CA LYS A 681 4.77 -19.96 11.01
C LYS A 681 6.20 -19.58 10.57
N SER A 682 6.62 -20.12 9.42
CA SER A 682 8.00 -20.04 8.99
C SER A 682 8.41 -18.60 8.68
N THR A 683 9.55 -18.19 9.21
CA THR A 683 10.21 -16.92 8.85
C THR A 683 10.77 -16.95 7.43
N GLY A 684 11.03 -18.13 6.87
CA GLY A 684 11.52 -18.34 5.50
C GLY A 684 10.44 -18.45 4.42
N ALA A 685 9.15 -18.36 4.78
CA ALA A 685 8.04 -18.51 3.85
C ALA A 685 8.10 -17.54 2.64
N TRP A 686 8.75 -16.39 2.82
CA TRP A 686 8.84 -15.34 1.80
C TRP A 686 9.62 -15.78 0.55
N ILE A 687 10.59 -16.70 0.68
CA ILE A 687 11.40 -17.22 -0.43
C ILE A 687 10.52 -17.90 -1.49
N MET A 688 9.38 -18.45 -1.06
CA MET A 688 8.47 -19.22 -1.90
C MET A 688 7.25 -18.42 -2.35
N ARG A 689 7.09 -17.15 -1.95
CA ARG A 689 5.88 -16.35 -2.23
C ARG A 689 5.56 -16.16 -3.71
N ASN A 690 6.59 -16.11 -4.56
CA ASN A 690 6.43 -15.95 -6.01
C ASN A 690 6.21 -17.29 -6.75
N VAL A 691 6.22 -18.43 -6.04
CA VAL A 691 5.90 -19.73 -6.63
C VAL A 691 4.38 -19.87 -6.74
N ARG A 692 3.90 -20.30 -7.90
CA ARG A 692 2.47 -20.36 -8.22
C ARG A 692 1.69 -21.13 -7.15
N GLY A 693 0.64 -20.50 -6.62
CA GLY A 693 -0.22 -21.08 -5.59
C GLY A 693 0.33 -21.00 -4.15
N ALA A 694 1.50 -20.38 -3.93
CA ALA A 694 2.07 -20.24 -2.59
C ALA A 694 1.17 -19.47 -1.62
N LYS A 695 0.47 -18.44 -2.13
CA LYS A 695 -0.52 -17.68 -1.36
C LYS A 695 -1.64 -18.55 -0.82
N ASP A 696 -2.15 -19.50 -1.61
CA ASP A 696 -3.26 -20.36 -1.18
C ASP A 696 -2.82 -21.38 -0.12
N VAL A 697 -1.55 -21.81 -0.15
CA VAL A 697 -0.97 -22.62 0.94
C VAL A 697 -0.84 -21.78 2.22
N LEU A 698 -0.29 -20.56 2.12
CA LEU A 698 -0.12 -19.64 3.26
C LEU A 698 -1.44 -19.23 3.90
N ASP A 699 -2.47 -19.03 3.09
CA ASP A 699 -3.83 -18.71 3.54
C ASP A 699 -4.56 -19.95 4.09
N GLY A 700 -3.95 -21.14 4.01
CA GLY A 700 -4.53 -22.41 4.48
C GLY A 700 -5.65 -22.98 3.61
N LYS A 701 -5.83 -22.48 2.38
CA LYS A 701 -6.87 -22.93 1.43
C LYS A 701 -6.54 -24.28 0.78
N THR A 702 -5.25 -24.59 0.66
CA THR A 702 -4.75 -25.86 0.13
C THR A 702 -3.52 -26.32 0.91
N ARG A 703 -3.23 -27.62 0.82
CA ARG A 703 -1.99 -28.24 1.35
C ARG A 703 -1.11 -28.80 0.24
N THR A 704 -1.32 -28.34 -0.98
CA THR A 704 -0.49 -28.66 -2.15
C THR A 704 -0.03 -27.37 -2.81
N LEU A 705 1.23 -27.34 -3.23
CA LEU A 705 1.81 -26.22 -3.95
C LEU A 705 1.77 -26.49 -5.45
N ALA A 706 0.90 -25.78 -6.18
CA ALA A 706 0.66 -25.99 -7.61
C ALA A 706 1.90 -25.66 -8.46
N GLY A 707 2.71 -24.70 -8.03
CA GLY A 707 3.92 -24.26 -8.74
C GLY A 707 5.13 -25.16 -8.55
N LEU A 708 5.04 -26.23 -7.74
CA LEU A 708 6.09 -27.25 -7.68
C LEU A 708 5.64 -28.49 -8.41
N VAL A 709 6.32 -28.80 -9.51
CA VAL A 709 6.04 -29.98 -10.33
C VAL A 709 7.18 -30.97 -10.15
N VAL A 710 6.86 -32.25 -9.98
CA VAL A 710 7.82 -33.35 -9.88
C VAL A 710 7.60 -34.28 -11.08
N PRO A 711 8.25 -34.03 -12.23
CA PRO A 711 8.08 -34.87 -13.42
C PRO A 711 8.57 -36.31 -13.21
N ASP A 712 9.64 -36.48 -12.43
CA ASP A 712 10.24 -37.76 -12.10
C ASP A 712 11.02 -37.70 -10.76
N ALA A 713 11.54 -38.83 -10.30
CA ALA A 713 12.22 -38.95 -9.00
C ALA A 713 13.47 -38.06 -8.82
N HIS A 714 14.03 -37.51 -9.90
CA HIS A 714 15.26 -36.72 -9.90
C HIS A 714 15.11 -35.37 -10.59
N THR A 715 13.88 -34.96 -10.93
CA THR A 715 13.61 -33.67 -11.56
C THR A 715 12.54 -32.95 -10.76
N ILE A 716 12.79 -31.68 -10.43
CA ILE A 716 11.78 -30.79 -9.84
C ILE A 716 11.75 -29.47 -10.60
N GLU A 717 10.56 -28.95 -10.83
CA GLU A 717 10.34 -27.67 -11.49
C GLU A 717 9.63 -26.69 -10.57
N PHE A 718 10.12 -25.45 -10.56
CA PHE A 718 9.51 -24.32 -9.86
C PHE A 718 8.90 -23.40 -10.91
N HIS A 719 7.58 -23.29 -10.88
CA HIS A 719 6.78 -22.44 -11.75
C HIS A 719 6.40 -21.18 -10.97
N LEU A 720 6.86 -20.04 -11.44
CA LEU A 720 6.66 -18.75 -10.80
C LEU A 720 5.44 -18.03 -11.39
N ASP A 721 4.82 -17.16 -10.59
CA ASP A 721 3.77 -16.25 -11.07
C ASP A 721 4.35 -15.07 -11.87
N GLU A 722 5.63 -14.74 -11.64
CA GLU A 722 6.38 -13.73 -12.37
C GLU A 722 7.85 -14.15 -12.55
N PRO A 723 8.55 -13.67 -13.60
CA PRO A 723 9.98 -13.92 -13.77
C PRO A 723 10.76 -13.31 -12.61
N MET A 724 11.70 -14.09 -12.08
CA MET A 724 12.57 -13.65 -10.98
C MET A 724 14.01 -14.05 -11.28
N ALA A 725 14.81 -13.11 -11.76
CA ALA A 725 16.17 -13.35 -12.24
C ALA A 725 17.14 -13.85 -11.14
N PHE A 726 16.84 -13.53 -9.88
CA PHE A 726 17.64 -13.94 -8.72
C PHE A 726 17.07 -15.18 -8.00
N PHE A 727 16.11 -15.90 -8.60
CA PHE A 727 15.48 -17.06 -7.97
C PHE A 727 16.50 -18.15 -7.58
N LEU A 728 17.51 -18.38 -8.43
CA LEU A 728 18.60 -19.31 -8.11
C LEU A 728 19.43 -18.87 -6.89
N SER A 729 19.57 -17.56 -6.67
CA SER A 729 20.25 -17.02 -5.48
C SER A 729 19.45 -17.31 -4.20
N LEU A 730 18.11 -17.29 -4.28
CA LEU A 730 17.25 -17.69 -3.16
C LEU A 730 17.43 -19.17 -2.78
N MET A 731 17.69 -20.04 -3.76
CA MET A 731 17.94 -21.47 -3.54
C MET A 731 19.28 -21.76 -2.85
N THR A 732 20.07 -20.73 -2.56
CA THR A 732 21.27 -20.83 -1.71
C THR A 732 20.99 -20.52 -0.25
N MET A 733 19.84 -19.92 0.07
CA MET A 733 19.51 -19.47 1.43
C MET A 733 19.34 -20.63 2.41
N HIS A 734 19.65 -20.42 3.69
CA HIS A 734 19.70 -21.47 4.70
C HIS A 734 18.32 -22.05 5.05
N GLU A 735 17.26 -21.33 4.73
CA GLU A 735 15.86 -21.72 4.83
C GLU A 735 15.45 -22.66 3.68
N SER A 736 16.20 -22.70 2.58
CA SER A 736 15.95 -23.56 1.41
C SER A 736 16.58 -24.96 1.53
N GLY A 737 17.05 -25.33 2.73
CA GLY A 737 17.62 -26.65 3.00
C GLY A 737 16.60 -27.77 2.87
N VAL A 738 16.97 -28.85 2.18
CA VAL A 738 16.11 -30.03 1.98
C VAL A 738 16.08 -30.88 3.26
N VAL A 739 14.87 -31.13 3.76
CA VAL A 739 14.60 -31.81 5.04
C VAL A 739 14.02 -33.20 4.83
N CYS A 740 14.35 -34.13 5.73
CA CYS A 740 13.68 -35.43 5.79
C CYS A 740 12.34 -35.26 6.53
N ILE A 741 11.22 -35.22 5.78
CA ILE A 741 9.91 -34.87 6.36
C ILE A 741 9.46 -35.85 7.46
N ASP A 742 9.80 -37.13 7.35
CA ASP A 742 9.44 -38.15 8.35
C ASP A 742 10.11 -37.90 9.69
N ASP A 743 11.37 -37.45 9.69
CA ASP A 743 12.09 -37.10 10.91
C ASP A 743 11.65 -35.73 11.46
N ALA A 744 11.13 -34.85 10.59
CA ALA A 744 10.64 -33.53 10.95
C ALA A 744 9.21 -33.51 11.52
N ARG A 745 8.56 -34.67 11.68
CA ARG A 745 7.20 -34.80 12.26
C ARG A 745 7.12 -34.42 13.74
N ASP A 746 8.23 -34.54 14.46
CA ASP A 746 8.39 -34.04 15.84
C ASP A 746 9.20 -32.74 15.79
N PRO A 747 8.55 -31.56 15.79
CA PRO A 747 9.25 -30.29 15.57
C PRO A 747 10.22 -29.94 16.69
N GLU A 748 9.96 -30.35 17.93
CA GLU A 748 10.83 -30.02 19.07
C GLU A 748 12.06 -30.89 19.09
N ARG A 749 11.94 -32.16 18.72
CA ARG A 749 13.11 -33.01 18.50
C ARG A 749 13.89 -32.56 17.27
N TYR A 750 13.22 -32.29 16.15
CA TYR A 750 13.87 -31.91 14.90
C TYR A 750 14.61 -30.57 15.00
N ARG A 751 14.09 -29.64 15.82
CA ARG A 751 14.77 -28.38 16.15
C ARG A 751 16.20 -28.59 16.63
N LEU A 752 16.46 -29.63 17.44
CA LEU A 752 17.77 -29.89 18.05
C LEU A 752 18.55 -31.00 17.34
N LEU A 753 17.87 -32.00 16.80
CA LEU A 753 18.46 -33.18 16.16
C LEU A 753 18.01 -33.29 14.70
N GLY A 754 18.10 -32.18 13.97
CA GLY A 754 17.69 -32.08 12.58
C GLY A 754 18.41 -33.09 11.69
N THR A 755 17.64 -33.78 10.84
CA THR A 755 18.16 -34.71 9.83
C THR A 755 18.09 -34.05 8.45
N GLY A 756 19.25 -33.93 7.81
CA GLY A 756 19.40 -33.38 6.46
C GLY A 756 20.28 -34.26 5.59
N ALA A 757 20.86 -33.66 4.54
CA ALA A 757 21.70 -34.35 3.56
C ALA A 757 23.07 -33.68 3.37
N GLY A 758 23.42 -32.76 4.27
CA GLY A 758 24.69 -32.05 4.30
C GLY A 758 25.85 -32.94 4.78
N PRO A 759 27.06 -32.35 4.83
CA PRO A 759 28.30 -33.07 5.13
C PRO A 759 28.38 -33.63 6.55
N PHE A 760 27.64 -33.06 7.51
CA PHE A 760 27.66 -33.49 8.90
C PHE A 760 26.25 -33.76 9.44
N LYS A 761 26.13 -34.72 10.36
CA LYS A 761 24.91 -35.02 11.10
C LYS A 761 25.03 -34.57 12.56
N VAL A 762 23.92 -34.19 13.18
CA VAL A 762 23.92 -33.80 14.60
C VAL A 762 24.13 -35.05 15.46
N ALA A 763 25.14 -35.03 16.33
CA ALA A 763 25.33 -36.05 17.37
C ALA A 763 24.71 -35.62 18.70
N GLU A 764 24.85 -34.34 19.04
CA GLU A 764 24.35 -33.77 20.29
C GLU A 764 24.11 -32.26 20.11
N ALA A 765 23.06 -31.73 20.71
CA ALA A 765 22.78 -30.30 20.75
C ALA A 765 22.33 -29.91 22.16
N VAL A 766 23.20 -29.19 22.87
CA VAL A 766 22.94 -28.68 24.22
C VAL A 766 22.80 -27.16 24.14
N GLU A 767 21.56 -26.71 24.30
CA GLU A 767 21.18 -25.31 24.21
C GLU A 767 22.00 -24.43 25.18
N GLY A 768 22.51 -23.30 24.69
CA GLY A 768 23.39 -22.39 25.44
C GLY A 768 24.81 -22.91 25.74
N SER A 769 25.14 -24.15 25.35
CA SER A 769 26.47 -24.73 25.55
C SER A 769 27.17 -25.05 24.23
N HIS A 770 26.67 -26.04 23.46
CA HIS A 770 27.33 -26.46 22.23
C HIS A 770 26.41 -27.27 21.29
N VAL A 771 26.80 -27.36 20.02
CA VAL A 771 26.26 -28.35 19.07
C VAL A 771 27.42 -29.18 18.53
N LYS A 772 27.35 -30.49 18.72
CA LYS A 772 28.33 -31.45 18.22
C LYS A 772 27.79 -32.15 16.99
N PHE A 773 28.55 -32.08 15.92
CA PHE A 773 28.30 -32.76 14.66
C PHE A 773 29.30 -33.89 14.46
N VAL A 774 28.87 -34.93 13.75
CA VAL A 774 29.74 -36.02 13.29
C VAL A 774 29.60 -36.21 11.78
N ARG A 775 30.61 -36.81 11.16
CA ARG A 775 30.66 -37.04 9.71
C ARG A 775 29.42 -37.76 9.17
N HIS A 776 28.89 -37.28 8.05
CA HIS A 776 27.96 -38.03 7.21
C HIS A 776 28.77 -38.91 6.24
N ARG A 777 28.85 -40.22 6.52
CA ARG A 777 29.68 -41.15 5.75
C ARG A 777 29.16 -41.41 4.33
N ASP A 778 27.86 -41.27 4.12
CA ASP A 778 27.18 -41.47 2.83
C ASP A 778 26.92 -40.15 2.09
N TYR A 779 27.70 -39.11 2.40
CA TYR A 779 27.59 -37.82 1.73
C TYR A 779 27.87 -37.97 0.23
N TYR A 780 27.04 -37.34 -0.60
CA TYR A 780 27.03 -37.53 -2.06
C TYR A 780 28.21 -36.86 -2.77
N VAL A 781 29.03 -36.08 -2.06
CA VAL A 781 30.31 -35.59 -2.57
C VAL A 781 31.39 -36.61 -2.18
N PRO A 782 32.02 -37.29 -3.15
CA PRO A 782 33.00 -38.31 -2.86
C PRO A 782 34.10 -37.82 -1.94
N ASP A 783 34.51 -38.68 -1.00
CA ASP A 783 35.62 -38.50 -0.09
C ASP A 783 35.50 -37.37 0.94
N MET A 784 34.30 -36.80 1.10
CA MET A 784 34.02 -35.63 1.92
C MET A 784 32.89 -35.89 2.94
N PRO A 785 32.83 -35.13 4.05
CA PRO A 785 33.87 -34.23 4.55
C PRO A 785 35.05 -34.99 5.17
N TYR A 786 36.18 -34.32 5.34
CA TYR A 786 37.40 -34.94 5.89
C TYR A 786 37.40 -35.13 7.40
N LEU A 787 36.70 -34.28 8.16
CA LEU A 787 36.63 -34.32 9.63
C LEU A 787 35.69 -35.40 10.16
N ASP A 788 36.01 -35.98 11.33
CA ASP A 788 35.09 -36.89 12.04
C ASP A 788 34.07 -36.13 12.87
N GLU A 789 34.50 -35.06 13.54
CA GLU A 789 33.68 -34.27 14.44
C GLU A 789 33.88 -32.77 14.24
N LEU A 790 32.78 -32.03 14.35
CA LEU A 790 32.76 -30.57 14.32
C LEU A 790 31.89 -30.10 15.48
N THR A 791 32.47 -29.34 16.41
CA THR A 791 31.73 -28.80 17.57
C THR A 791 31.64 -27.29 17.44
N PHE A 792 30.43 -26.74 17.60
CA PHE A 792 30.22 -25.30 17.77
C PHE A 792 29.89 -25.00 19.23
N ARG A 793 30.74 -24.21 19.89
CA ARG A 793 30.45 -23.61 21.19
C ARG A 793 29.45 -22.45 21.03
N LEU A 794 28.49 -22.40 21.96
CA LEU A 794 27.39 -21.43 22.02
C LEU A 794 27.40 -20.61 23.32
N ASP A 795 28.34 -20.88 24.22
CA ASP A 795 28.44 -20.28 25.55
C ASP A 795 29.14 -18.90 25.54
N LEU A 796 29.86 -18.58 24.46
CA LEU A 796 30.55 -17.30 24.27
C LEU A 796 29.56 -16.19 23.90
N ARG A 797 29.70 -15.01 24.52
CA ARG A 797 28.73 -13.91 24.41
C ARG A 797 29.17 -12.77 23.49
N SER A 798 30.41 -12.75 23.01
CA SER A 798 30.86 -11.74 22.05
C SER A 798 31.94 -12.27 21.10
N PHE A 799 32.10 -11.61 19.95
CA PHE A 799 33.21 -11.90 19.03
C PHE A 799 34.60 -11.63 19.64
N ARG A 800 34.67 -10.73 20.62
CA ARG A 800 35.88 -10.55 21.45
C ARG A 800 36.15 -11.81 22.26
N ASP A 801 35.16 -12.33 22.98
CA ASP A 801 35.32 -13.56 23.77
C ASP A 801 35.72 -14.74 22.90
N MET A 802 35.17 -14.82 21.68
CA MET A 802 35.56 -15.81 20.67
C MET A 802 37.03 -15.67 20.26
N ALA A 803 37.47 -14.47 19.92
CA ALA A 803 38.87 -14.22 19.58
C ALA A 803 39.79 -14.54 20.76
N GLU A 804 39.43 -14.17 21.98
CA GLU A 804 40.21 -14.47 23.19
C GLU A 804 40.22 -15.96 23.53
N ALA A 805 39.09 -16.67 23.39
CA ALA A 805 39.02 -18.11 23.57
C ALA A 805 39.91 -18.85 22.57
N PHE A 806 39.97 -18.38 21.32
CA PHE A 806 40.93 -18.88 20.33
C PHE A 806 42.38 -18.63 20.76
N LEU A 807 42.71 -17.41 21.23
CA LEU A 807 44.06 -17.09 21.71
C LEU A 807 44.46 -17.89 22.96
N ARG A 808 43.51 -18.30 23.80
CA ARG A 808 43.70 -19.22 24.93
C ARG A 808 43.77 -20.70 24.50
N GLY A 809 43.57 -20.99 23.20
CA GLY A 809 43.64 -22.34 22.63
C GLY A 809 42.36 -23.17 22.76
N GLU A 810 41.27 -22.59 23.26
CA GLU A 810 39.98 -23.26 23.47
C GLU A 810 39.18 -23.48 22.18
N LEU A 811 39.48 -22.71 21.12
CA LEU A 811 38.88 -22.85 19.79
C LEU A 811 39.95 -23.17 18.74
N ASP A 812 39.60 -23.96 17.74
CA ASP A 812 40.44 -24.26 16.58
C ASP A 812 40.18 -23.32 15.40
N VAL A 813 38.98 -22.73 15.31
CA VAL A 813 38.61 -21.67 14.36
C VAL A 813 37.78 -20.61 15.06
N ALA A 814 38.12 -19.34 14.86
CA ALA A 814 37.34 -18.19 15.31
C ALA A 814 37.10 -17.22 14.15
N HIS A 815 35.90 -16.65 14.08
CA HIS A 815 35.51 -15.69 13.04
C HIS A 815 35.04 -14.38 13.67
N GLY A 816 34.86 -13.34 12.85
CA GLY A 816 34.42 -12.03 13.33
C GLY A 816 35.47 -11.35 14.21
N ILE A 817 36.76 -11.64 14.00
CA ILE A 817 37.84 -11.16 14.88
C ILE A 817 37.85 -9.62 14.88
N PRO A 818 37.66 -8.96 16.04
CA PRO A 818 37.61 -7.50 16.10
C PRO A 818 38.87 -6.84 15.53
N PRO A 819 38.76 -5.74 14.76
CA PRO A 819 39.90 -5.09 14.09
C PRO A 819 41.07 -4.75 15.01
N LYS A 820 40.80 -4.35 16.26
CA LYS A 820 41.84 -4.07 17.27
C LYS A 820 42.70 -5.32 17.56
N ILE A 821 42.06 -6.48 17.71
CA ILE A 821 42.77 -7.77 17.90
C ILE A 821 43.48 -8.16 16.60
N VAL A 822 42.87 -7.93 15.44
CA VAL A 822 43.50 -8.15 14.13
C VAL A 822 44.80 -7.35 14.01
N ASN A 823 44.81 -6.08 14.43
CA ASN A 823 46.01 -5.25 14.41
C ASN A 823 47.15 -5.81 15.27
N ASP A 824 46.81 -6.46 16.38
CA ASP A 824 47.77 -7.13 17.26
C ASP A 824 48.27 -8.45 16.64
N VAL A 825 47.36 -9.26 16.05
CA VAL A 825 47.71 -10.58 15.51
C VAL A 825 48.33 -10.57 14.11
N ARG A 826 48.03 -9.55 13.27
CA ARG A 826 48.54 -9.46 11.88
C ARG A 826 50.05 -9.30 11.80
N ASN A 827 50.65 -8.79 12.88
CA ASN A 827 52.09 -8.62 13.01
C ASN A 827 52.73 -9.72 13.88
N ASP A 828 51.94 -10.61 14.48
CA ASP A 828 52.45 -11.74 15.25
C ASP A 828 52.71 -12.93 14.31
N PRO A 829 53.98 -13.39 14.17
CA PRO A 829 54.32 -14.51 13.29
C PRO A 829 53.60 -15.82 13.63
N ARG A 830 53.04 -15.95 14.85
CA ARG A 830 52.26 -17.13 15.27
C ARG A 830 50.88 -17.20 14.62
N TYR A 831 50.28 -16.05 14.31
CA TYR A 831 48.87 -15.96 13.88
C TYR A 831 48.72 -15.35 12.50
N ALA A 832 49.60 -14.42 12.09
CA ALA A 832 49.52 -13.72 10.81
C ALA A 832 49.34 -14.65 9.58
N PRO A 833 49.99 -15.82 9.48
CA PRO A 833 49.80 -16.72 8.33
C PRO A 833 48.41 -17.38 8.28
N TYR A 834 47.72 -17.43 9.42
CA TYR A 834 46.45 -18.14 9.65
C TYR A 834 45.28 -17.18 9.84
N LEU A 835 45.51 -15.88 9.62
CA LEU A 835 44.49 -14.85 9.53
C LEU A 835 44.00 -14.77 8.08
N LEU A 836 42.78 -15.24 7.85
CA LEU A 836 42.07 -15.13 6.60
C LEU A 836 41.17 -13.90 6.61
N THR A 837 40.94 -13.32 5.44
CA THR A 837 40.08 -12.14 5.31
C THR A 837 39.28 -12.18 4.01
N THR A 838 38.06 -11.66 4.08
CA THR A 838 37.20 -11.42 2.92
C THR A 838 36.34 -10.18 3.14
N VAL A 839 35.90 -9.53 2.07
CA VAL A 839 34.92 -8.45 2.15
C VAL A 839 33.53 -9.09 2.07
N GLN A 840 32.70 -8.88 3.08
CA GLN A 840 31.35 -9.44 3.07
C GLN A 840 30.44 -8.60 2.19
N LEU A 841 29.36 -9.22 1.70
CA LEU A 841 28.28 -8.51 1.01
C LEU A 841 27.48 -7.70 2.03
N HIS A 842 28.07 -6.63 2.54
CA HIS A 842 27.56 -5.87 3.65
C HIS A 842 27.85 -4.37 3.50
N THR A 843 26.95 -3.53 3.99
CA THR A 843 27.12 -2.08 4.04
C THR A 843 26.62 -1.51 5.38
N ASN A 844 27.50 -0.81 6.10
CA ASN A 844 27.13 0.10 7.18
C ASN A 844 26.69 1.44 6.59
N TYR A 845 25.66 2.06 7.17
CA TYR A 845 25.18 3.38 6.72
C TYR A 845 24.60 4.21 7.88
N LEU A 846 24.59 5.53 7.69
CA LEU A 846 23.76 6.47 8.44
C LEU A 846 22.48 6.73 7.64
N GLY A 847 21.32 6.48 8.25
CA GLY A 847 20.00 6.68 7.66
C GLY A 847 19.26 7.86 8.27
N TYR A 848 18.32 8.39 7.50
CA TYR A 848 17.43 9.50 7.84
C TYR A 848 16.17 9.45 6.95
N ASP A 849 15.10 10.11 7.41
CA ASP A 849 13.84 10.18 6.67
C ASP A 849 13.89 11.16 5.51
N THR A 850 14.03 10.65 4.29
CA THR A 850 14.09 11.47 3.07
C THR A 850 12.75 12.10 2.68
N SER A 851 11.67 11.77 3.37
CA SER A 851 10.32 12.21 3.01
C SER A 851 9.85 13.44 3.78
N ALA A 852 10.59 13.86 4.81
CA ALA A 852 10.24 14.98 5.68
C ALA A 852 11.41 15.99 5.83
N PRO A 853 11.11 17.28 6.09
CA PRO A 853 12.15 18.24 6.43
C PRO A 853 12.95 17.80 7.68
N PRO A 854 14.28 18.04 7.73
CA PRO A 854 15.09 18.75 6.73
C PRO A 854 15.67 17.84 5.62
N PHE A 855 15.57 16.52 5.75
CA PHE A 855 16.21 15.56 4.85
C PHE A 855 15.45 15.32 3.54
N ASN A 856 14.27 15.92 3.37
CA ASN A 856 13.59 15.99 2.07
C ASN A 856 14.35 16.83 1.02
N ARG A 857 15.35 17.61 1.41
CA ARG A 857 16.25 18.35 0.51
C ARG A 857 17.51 17.54 0.21
N VAL A 858 17.80 17.31 -1.07
CA VAL A 858 18.99 16.55 -1.51
C VAL A 858 20.29 17.23 -1.08
N GLU A 859 20.31 18.57 -1.04
CA GLU A 859 21.46 19.36 -0.63
C GLU A 859 21.81 19.10 0.85
N VAL A 860 20.83 18.93 1.73
CA VAL A 860 21.05 18.58 3.14
C VAL A 860 21.63 17.16 3.26
N ARG A 861 21.11 16.21 2.48
CA ARG A 861 21.60 14.81 2.49
C ARG A 861 23.02 14.67 1.92
N GLN A 862 23.32 15.42 0.86
CA GLN A 862 24.68 15.53 0.31
C GLN A 862 25.61 16.23 1.31
N ALA A 863 25.16 17.27 2.01
CA ALA A 863 25.94 17.92 3.05
C ALA A 863 26.32 16.95 4.18
N VAL A 864 25.38 16.13 4.65
CA VAL A 864 25.64 15.07 5.63
C VAL A 864 26.73 14.11 5.14
N ASN A 865 26.63 13.67 3.88
CA ASN A 865 27.61 12.76 3.30
C ASN A 865 29.02 13.37 3.20
N HIS A 866 29.13 14.63 2.75
CA HIS A 866 30.39 15.36 2.70
C HIS A 866 30.95 15.69 4.09
N ALA A 867 30.11 15.80 5.12
CA ALA A 867 30.55 16.09 6.47
C ALA A 867 31.22 14.90 7.18
N ILE A 868 30.85 13.66 6.86
CA ILE A 868 31.34 12.48 7.58
C ILE A 868 32.75 12.10 7.10
N ASN A 869 33.72 12.15 8.01
CA ASN A 869 35.10 11.77 7.70
C ASN A 869 35.30 10.24 7.87
N ARG A 870 34.99 9.51 6.79
CA ARG A 870 35.08 8.03 6.76
C ARG A 870 36.48 7.52 7.01
N GLU A 871 37.52 8.18 6.51
CA GLU A 871 38.91 7.76 6.75
C GLU A 871 39.32 7.93 8.21
N ARG A 872 38.96 9.06 8.83
CA ARG A 872 39.19 9.27 10.28
C ARG A 872 38.48 8.22 11.12
N ILE A 873 37.26 7.83 10.74
CA ILE A 873 36.52 6.75 11.42
C ILE A 873 37.22 5.40 11.18
N ASN A 874 37.66 5.10 9.96
CA ASN A 874 38.39 3.87 9.63
C ASN A 874 39.66 3.74 10.48
N GLU A 875 40.45 4.81 10.58
CA GLU A 875 41.68 4.85 11.38
C GLU A 875 41.40 4.64 12.87
N ARG A 876 40.42 5.37 13.45
CA ARG A 876 40.17 5.36 14.91
C ARG A 876 39.42 4.13 15.40
N VAL A 877 38.45 3.64 14.63
CA VAL A 877 37.56 2.54 15.02
C VAL A 877 38.06 1.20 14.49
N TYR A 878 38.38 1.15 13.21
CA TYR A 878 38.74 -0.08 12.49
C TYR A 878 40.24 -0.25 12.27
N THR A 879 41.09 0.65 12.79
CA THR A 879 42.55 0.59 12.62
C THR A 879 43.01 0.58 11.15
N GLY A 880 42.22 1.20 10.26
CA GLY A 880 42.48 1.27 8.82
C GLY A 880 42.19 -0.03 8.06
N LEU A 881 41.44 -0.96 8.67
CA LEU A 881 41.17 -2.29 8.11
C LEU A 881 39.80 -2.41 7.44
N ALA A 882 38.88 -1.46 7.67
CA ALA A 882 37.58 -1.47 7.00
C ALA A 882 37.72 -1.02 5.54
N VAL A 883 36.75 -1.42 4.72
CA VAL A 883 36.63 -0.95 3.34
C VAL A 883 35.68 0.23 3.35
N VAL A 884 36.14 1.42 2.97
CA VAL A 884 35.27 2.61 2.84
C VAL A 884 34.23 2.34 1.77
N ALA A 885 32.96 2.62 2.09
CA ALA A 885 31.86 2.44 1.13
C ALA A 885 31.68 3.74 0.32
N GLU A 886 32.03 3.69 -0.96
CA GLU A 886 31.81 4.78 -1.92
C GLU A 886 30.35 4.85 -2.38
N SER A 887 29.62 3.75 -2.28
CA SER A 887 28.22 3.61 -2.71
C SER A 887 27.48 2.57 -1.85
N LEU A 888 26.24 2.23 -2.20
CA LEU A 888 25.47 1.25 -1.42
C LEU A 888 25.93 -0.18 -1.66
N LEU A 889 26.19 -0.55 -2.91
CA LEU A 889 26.53 -1.93 -3.26
C LEU A 889 27.96 -2.28 -2.81
N PRO A 890 28.14 -3.39 -2.06
CA PRO A 890 29.46 -3.93 -1.77
C PRO A 890 30.13 -4.57 -3.00
N PRO A 891 31.48 -4.70 -3.00
CA PRO A 891 32.21 -5.42 -4.03
C PRO A 891 31.72 -6.86 -4.21
N GLY A 892 31.62 -7.30 -5.46
CA GLY A 892 31.23 -8.68 -5.81
C GLY A 892 29.76 -8.86 -6.23
N LEU A 893 28.93 -7.82 -6.12
CA LEU A 893 27.55 -7.83 -6.61
C LEU A 893 27.40 -7.23 -8.02
N LEU A 894 26.38 -7.69 -8.74
CA LEU A 894 26.08 -7.23 -10.10
C LEU A 894 25.70 -5.73 -10.10
N GLY A 895 26.40 -4.91 -10.89
CA GLY A 895 26.18 -3.46 -10.94
C GLY A 895 27.08 -2.66 -9.99
N TYR A 896 27.89 -3.31 -9.15
CA TYR A 896 29.01 -2.65 -8.49
C TYR A 896 30.01 -2.13 -9.55
N ASP A 897 30.49 -0.90 -9.38
CA ASP A 897 31.50 -0.28 -10.24
C ASP A 897 32.55 0.40 -9.37
N GLU A 898 33.79 -0.10 -9.41
CA GLU A 898 34.93 0.46 -8.66
C GLU A 898 35.27 1.91 -9.06
N ARG A 899 34.79 2.36 -10.22
CA ARG A 899 35.04 3.72 -10.73
C ARG A 899 34.01 4.72 -10.22
N LEU A 900 32.91 4.26 -9.61
CA LEU A 900 31.91 5.13 -9.00
C LEU A 900 32.50 5.74 -7.73
N LEU A 901 32.87 7.02 -7.81
CA LEU A 901 33.34 7.79 -6.67
C LEU A 901 32.14 8.29 -5.86
N GLY A 902 32.16 8.06 -4.55
CA GLY A 902 31.16 8.57 -3.64
C GLY A 902 31.27 10.08 -3.42
N LEU A 903 30.60 10.56 -2.37
CA LEU A 903 30.72 11.94 -1.93
C LEU A 903 31.92 12.07 -0.97
N PRO A 904 33.05 12.70 -1.38
CA PRO A 904 34.25 12.77 -0.56
C PRO A 904 34.06 13.66 0.66
N TYR A 905 34.88 13.48 1.69
CA TYR A 905 34.87 14.36 2.86
C TYR A 905 35.27 15.81 2.48
N ASP A 906 34.34 16.75 2.62
CA ASP A 906 34.52 18.18 2.35
C ASP A 906 33.55 19.02 3.23
N PRO A 907 33.96 19.40 4.44
CA PRO A 907 33.10 20.15 5.37
C PRO A 907 32.79 21.58 4.89
N ASP A 908 33.61 22.17 4.01
CA ASP A 908 33.34 23.49 3.43
C ASP A 908 32.21 23.41 2.40
N ARG A 909 32.25 22.40 1.53
CA ARG A 909 31.16 22.09 0.61
C ARG A 909 29.88 21.75 1.35
N ALA A 910 29.95 20.96 2.41
CA ALA A 910 28.80 20.64 3.26
C ALA A 910 28.15 21.91 3.84
N ARG A 911 28.93 22.84 4.39
CA ARG A 911 28.41 24.15 4.87
C ARG A 911 27.79 24.98 3.75
N ALA A 912 28.37 24.96 2.55
CA ALA A 912 27.80 25.67 1.39
C ALA A 912 26.44 25.09 0.97
N LEU A 913 26.32 23.76 0.92
CA LEU A 913 25.06 23.06 0.63
C LEU A 913 24.00 23.34 1.70
N MET A 914 24.37 23.31 2.99
CA MET A 914 23.47 23.67 4.10
C MET A 914 22.92 25.09 3.96
N ARG A 915 23.74 26.07 3.56
CA ARG A 915 23.27 27.44 3.29
C ARG A 915 22.35 27.49 2.08
N ALA A 916 22.70 26.83 0.99
CA ALA A 916 21.88 26.78 -0.23
C ALA A 916 20.49 26.15 0.03
N ALA A 917 20.43 25.16 0.93
CA ALA A 917 19.19 24.49 1.33
C ALA A 917 18.32 25.30 2.32
N GLY A 918 18.79 26.46 2.79
CA GLY A 918 18.09 27.27 3.80
C GLY A 918 18.35 26.86 5.25
N TYR A 919 19.30 25.96 5.52
CA TYR A 919 19.66 25.47 6.86
C TYR A 919 21.02 26.00 7.35
N GLY A 920 21.41 27.20 6.90
CA GLY A 920 22.69 27.82 7.27
C GLY A 920 22.86 28.09 8.78
N SER A 921 21.77 28.23 9.52
CA SER A 921 21.76 28.35 10.99
C SER A 921 21.87 27.01 11.73
N GLY A 922 21.85 25.89 11.00
CA GLY A 922 21.81 24.56 11.58
C GLY A 922 20.42 24.13 12.08
N PHE A 923 20.34 22.90 12.57
CA PHE A 923 19.16 22.30 13.20
C PHE A 923 19.56 21.20 14.19
N THR A 924 18.59 20.70 14.96
CA THR A 924 18.81 19.59 15.92
C THR A 924 18.08 18.34 15.47
N VAL A 925 18.72 17.18 15.60
CA VAL A 925 18.14 15.85 15.36
C VAL A 925 18.37 14.94 16.56
N GLU A 926 17.51 13.94 16.72
CA GLU A 926 17.65 12.89 17.75
C GLU A 926 18.38 11.67 17.18
N TYR A 927 19.21 11.03 18.01
CA TYR A 927 19.74 9.68 17.80
C TYR A 927 19.43 8.84 19.05
N ARG A 928 18.60 7.81 18.89
CA ARG A 928 18.23 6.92 20.00
C ARG A 928 19.19 5.73 20.10
N THR A 929 20.01 5.71 21.13
CA THR A 929 21.00 4.65 21.41
C THR A 929 20.43 3.60 22.35
N TRP A 930 20.93 2.36 22.26
CA TRP A 930 20.67 1.29 23.24
C TRP A 930 21.92 0.42 23.42
N ASP A 931 22.04 -0.22 24.58
CA ASP A 931 23.29 -0.85 25.04
C ASP A 931 23.74 -2.05 24.19
N THR A 932 22.81 -2.73 23.51
CA THR A 932 23.12 -3.87 22.63
C THR A 932 23.33 -3.49 21.17
N ASP A 933 23.31 -2.19 20.84
CA ASP A 933 23.58 -1.75 19.47
C ASP A 933 25.07 -1.86 19.14
N GLU A 934 25.40 -2.58 18.08
CA GLU A 934 26.78 -2.77 17.65
C GLU A 934 27.42 -1.43 17.23
N PHE A 935 26.64 -0.49 16.67
CA PHE A 935 27.14 0.83 16.30
C PHE A 935 27.48 1.69 17.51
N ASN A 936 26.59 1.76 18.51
CA ASN A 936 26.87 2.53 19.72
C ASN A 936 28.13 2.02 20.45
N ASN A 937 28.36 0.71 20.41
CA ASN A 937 29.53 0.06 21.01
C ASN A 937 30.80 0.13 20.14
N SER A 938 30.69 0.49 18.85
CA SER A 938 31.83 0.58 17.94
C SER A 938 32.73 1.79 18.20
N GLY A 939 32.18 2.87 18.76
CA GLY A 939 32.85 4.17 18.88
C GLY A 939 32.77 5.06 17.64
N MET A 940 32.01 4.67 16.60
CA MET A 940 31.78 5.52 15.40
C MET A 940 30.85 6.71 15.68
N VAL A 941 29.78 6.49 16.45
CA VAL A 941 28.71 7.49 16.65
C VAL A 941 29.25 8.83 17.18
N PRO A 942 30.13 8.89 18.20
CA PRO A 942 30.69 10.17 18.65
C PRO A 942 31.45 10.94 17.57
N LEU A 943 32.18 10.24 16.68
CA LEU A 943 32.92 10.88 15.58
C LEU A 943 31.97 11.45 14.52
N ILE A 944 30.90 10.72 14.20
CA ILE A 944 29.85 11.20 13.29
C ILE A 944 29.14 12.41 13.90
N VAL A 945 28.81 12.38 15.19
CA VAL A 945 28.20 13.53 15.89
C VAL A 945 29.10 14.76 15.85
N GLU A 946 30.41 14.60 16.05
CA GLU A 946 31.40 15.67 15.93
C GLU A 946 31.45 16.25 14.51
N ASP A 947 31.46 15.39 13.49
CA ASP A 947 31.47 15.77 12.07
C ASP A 947 30.21 16.53 11.66
N LEU A 948 29.03 16.08 12.11
CA LEU A 948 27.75 16.74 11.85
C LEU A 948 27.64 18.10 12.58
N ALA A 949 28.16 18.21 13.80
CA ALA A 949 28.19 19.46 14.54
C ALA A 949 29.02 20.54 13.81
N ALA A 950 30.10 20.16 13.12
CA ALA A 950 30.96 21.07 12.35
C ALA A 950 30.26 21.73 11.15
N ILE A 951 29.08 21.24 10.75
CA ILE A 951 28.24 21.82 9.69
C ILE A 951 26.92 22.40 10.21
N GLY A 952 26.76 22.47 11.54
CA GLY A 952 25.57 23.04 12.20
C GLY A 952 24.46 22.04 12.53
N ILE A 953 24.67 20.73 12.35
CA ILE A 953 23.69 19.70 12.74
C ILE A 953 24.02 19.22 14.15
N LYS A 954 23.20 19.62 15.12
CA LYS A 954 23.34 19.18 16.51
C LYS A 954 22.61 17.85 16.70
N VAL A 955 23.33 16.80 17.08
CA VAL A 955 22.74 15.48 17.35
C VAL A 955 22.56 15.31 18.86
N ASN A 956 21.32 15.10 19.30
CA ASN A 956 21.00 14.74 20.68
C ASN A 956 20.95 13.22 20.83
N VAL A 957 21.95 12.64 21.50
CA VAL A 957 22.06 11.19 21.71
C VAL A 957 21.38 10.82 23.03
N THR A 958 20.33 9.99 22.98
CA THR A 958 19.53 9.61 24.16
C THR A 958 19.45 8.08 24.30
N PRO A 959 19.60 7.52 25.51
CA PRO A 959 19.49 6.07 25.74
C PRO A 959 18.04 5.58 25.83
N HIS A 960 17.75 4.45 25.19
CA HIS A 960 16.44 3.81 25.09
C HIS A 960 16.59 2.28 25.09
N SER A 961 15.49 1.53 25.21
CA SER A 961 15.47 0.11 24.82
C SER A 961 15.55 -0.05 23.29
N ALA A 962 15.98 -1.21 22.79
CA ALA A 962 16.05 -1.48 21.34
C ALA A 962 14.69 -1.28 20.64
N THR A 963 13.59 -1.63 21.32
CA THR A 963 12.23 -1.44 20.80
C THR A 963 11.85 0.04 20.73
N GLU A 964 12.10 0.81 21.78
CA GLU A 964 11.80 2.25 21.84
C GLU A 964 12.67 3.10 20.91
N ALA A 965 13.91 2.66 20.66
CA ALA A 965 14.79 3.27 19.68
C ALA A 965 14.31 3.00 18.24
N ARG A 966 13.78 1.81 17.96
CA ARG A 966 13.32 1.40 16.60
C ARG A 966 11.88 1.78 16.27
N ALA A 967 11.01 1.96 17.26
CA ALA A 967 9.61 2.27 17.00
C ALA A 967 9.39 3.55 16.17
N PRO A 968 10.12 4.67 16.42
CA PRO A 968 9.93 5.91 15.66
C PRO A 968 10.40 5.80 14.22
N ILE A 969 11.53 5.12 13.94
CA ILE A 969 12.06 4.99 12.57
C ILE A 969 11.12 4.23 11.63
N ASN A 970 10.14 3.51 12.17
CA ASN A 970 9.09 2.84 11.39
C ASN A 970 7.91 3.78 11.07
N GLN A 971 7.99 5.05 11.43
CA GLN A 971 7.00 6.07 11.13
C GLN A 971 7.57 7.14 10.19
N ARG A 972 6.82 7.45 9.14
CA ARG A 972 7.13 8.56 8.25
C ARG A 972 7.05 9.87 9.03
N GLY A 973 8.00 10.77 8.80
CA GLY A 973 8.18 12.01 9.54
C GLY A 973 8.97 11.89 10.85
N HIS A 974 9.74 10.81 11.08
CA HIS A 974 10.35 10.56 12.39
C HIS A 974 11.41 11.58 12.81
N GLY A 975 12.04 12.29 11.85
CA GLY A 975 12.98 13.38 12.15
C GLY A 975 14.26 12.96 12.91
N GLN A 976 14.54 11.66 12.97
CA GLN A 976 15.74 11.09 13.62
C GLN A 976 16.80 10.75 12.58
N ILE A 977 18.04 10.65 13.06
CA ILE A 977 19.11 9.96 12.35
C ILE A 977 19.45 8.68 13.10
N TYR A 978 19.88 7.65 12.39
CA TYR A 978 20.25 6.37 12.99
C TYR A 978 21.37 5.71 12.18
N CYS A 979 22.17 4.89 12.83
CA CYS A 979 23.13 4.02 12.14
C CYS A 979 22.54 2.61 12.01
N ALA A 980 22.80 1.97 10.88
CA ALA A 980 22.35 0.60 10.64
C ALA A 980 23.35 -0.15 9.75
N ASN A 981 23.27 -1.47 9.82
CA ASN A 981 24.02 -2.38 8.97
C ASN A 981 23.07 -3.24 8.14
N TRP A 982 23.53 -3.66 6.98
CA TRP A 982 22.82 -4.60 6.12
C TRP A 982 23.77 -5.62 5.55
N TYR A 983 23.49 -6.90 5.79
CA TYR A 983 24.13 -8.03 5.14
C TYR A 983 23.21 -8.53 4.04
N ALA A 984 23.77 -8.88 2.89
CA ALA A 984 23.02 -9.52 1.84
C ALA A 984 22.49 -10.88 2.32
N ASP A 985 21.17 -11.06 2.34
CA ASP A 985 20.57 -12.35 2.72
C ASP A 985 20.93 -13.45 1.71
N PHE A 986 21.03 -13.05 0.44
CA PHE A 986 21.47 -13.85 -0.70
C PHE A 986 22.34 -12.98 -1.62
N PRO A 987 23.26 -13.56 -2.40
CA PRO A 987 24.28 -12.83 -3.14
C PRO A 987 23.73 -12.19 -4.43
N ASP A 988 22.84 -11.21 -4.28
CA ASP A 988 22.22 -10.49 -5.40
C ASP A 988 21.93 -9.03 -5.04
N SER A 989 22.10 -8.13 -6.02
CA SER A 989 21.92 -6.68 -5.84
C SER A 989 20.49 -6.27 -5.53
N ASP A 990 19.50 -7.09 -5.88
CA ASP A 990 18.10 -6.87 -5.51
C ASP A 990 17.91 -6.75 -4.00
N ASN A 991 18.69 -7.51 -3.23
CA ASN A 991 18.64 -7.52 -1.77
C ASN A 991 19.04 -6.15 -1.16
N PHE A 992 19.71 -5.28 -1.92
CA PHE A 992 19.95 -3.90 -1.50
C PHE A 992 18.86 -2.97 -2.04
N PHE A 993 18.58 -2.97 -3.35
CA PHE A 993 17.70 -1.95 -3.92
C PHE A 993 16.22 -2.16 -3.64
N TYR A 994 15.71 -3.39 -3.76
CA TYR A 994 14.31 -3.64 -3.45
C TYR A 994 14.03 -3.35 -1.97
N ILE A 995 14.87 -3.89 -1.08
CA ILE A 995 14.67 -3.77 0.38
C ILE A 995 14.81 -2.34 0.88
N PHE A 996 15.63 -1.50 0.25
CA PHE A 996 15.85 -0.13 0.71
C PHE A 996 14.90 0.88 0.06
N PHE A 997 14.53 0.67 -1.20
CA PHE A 997 13.94 1.73 -2.01
C PHE A 997 12.67 1.37 -2.78
N HIS A 998 12.27 0.09 -2.84
CA HIS A 998 10.97 -0.25 -3.43
C HIS A 998 9.84 0.13 -2.46
N SER A 999 8.76 0.73 -2.96
CA SER A 999 7.64 1.19 -2.13
C SER A 999 6.86 0.07 -1.42
N GLU A 1000 6.73 -1.09 -2.07
CA GLU A 1000 6.08 -2.28 -1.47
C GLU A 1000 7.04 -3.16 -0.67
N ALA A 1001 8.34 -2.89 -0.74
CA ALA A 1001 9.21 -3.54 0.22
C ALA A 1001 8.74 -3.12 1.61
N THR A 1002 8.94 -3.99 2.59
CA THR A 1002 8.79 -3.63 4.00
C THR A 1002 9.76 -2.48 4.41
N SER A 1003 10.37 -1.75 3.49
CA SER A 1003 11.27 -0.60 3.61
C SER A 1003 10.65 0.62 4.31
N ALA A 1004 9.31 0.69 4.43
CA ALA A 1004 8.66 1.55 5.42
C ALA A 1004 9.13 1.24 6.88
N VAL A 1005 9.75 0.08 7.11
CA VAL A 1005 10.36 -0.40 8.37
C VAL A 1005 11.87 -0.08 8.46
N ARG A 1006 12.49 0.51 7.42
CA ARG A 1006 13.92 0.87 7.44
C ARG A 1006 14.17 2.34 7.70
N GLY A 1007 13.14 3.19 7.78
CA GLY A 1007 13.24 4.60 8.15
C GLY A 1007 13.82 5.56 7.11
N LEU A 1008 14.04 5.11 5.87
CA LEU A 1008 14.58 5.96 4.81
C LEU A 1008 13.48 6.71 4.03
N TYR A 1009 12.35 6.03 3.77
CA TYR A 1009 11.21 6.54 2.99
C TYR A 1009 11.59 7.14 1.62
N PHE A 1010 12.65 6.63 0.99
CA PHE A 1010 13.12 7.06 -0.32
C PHE A 1010 12.63 6.11 -1.41
N HIS A 1011 11.50 6.44 -2.04
CA HIS A 1011 10.93 5.66 -3.13
C HIS A 1011 10.23 6.58 -4.14
N SER A 1012 10.06 6.09 -5.37
CA SER A 1012 9.27 6.73 -6.42
C SER A 1012 8.77 5.69 -7.41
N ASN A 1013 7.71 5.98 -8.15
CA ASN A 1013 7.18 5.05 -9.14
C ASN A 1013 8.22 4.70 -10.23
N GLU A 1014 9.10 5.64 -10.59
CA GLU A 1014 10.18 5.38 -11.54
C GLU A 1014 11.23 4.42 -10.96
N LEU A 1015 11.58 4.60 -9.68
CA LEU A 1015 12.52 3.74 -8.98
C LEU A 1015 11.96 2.33 -8.81
N ASP A 1016 10.69 2.21 -8.43
CA ASP A 1016 9.98 0.93 -8.33
C ASP A 1016 9.97 0.21 -9.66
N ALA A 1017 9.62 0.90 -10.75
CA ALA A 1017 9.60 0.33 -12.10
C ALA A 1017 10.99 -0.18 -12.54
N LYS A 1018 12.06 0.58 -12.28
CA LYS A 1018 13.44 0.18 -12.59
C LYS A 1018 13.89 -1.04 -11.77
N ILE A 1019 13.57 -1.07 -10.47
CA ILE A 1019 13.87 -2.22 -9.61
C ILE A 1019 13.12 -3.46 -10.12
N MET A 1020 11.82 -3.33 -10.44
CA MET A 1020 11.03 -4.45 -10.96
C MET A 1020 11.49 -4.92 -12.35
N GLU A 1021 11.95 -4.00 -13.21
CA GLU A 1021 12.59 -4.36 -14.48
C GLU A 1021 13.85 -5.20 -14.25
N ALA A 1022 14.72 -4.81 -13.31
CA ALA A 1022 15.91 -5.58 -12.96
C ALA A 1022 15.58 -6.95 -12.34
N ARG A 1023 14.48 -7.06 -11.56
CA ARG A 1023 14.01 -8.32 -10.99
C ARG A 1023 13.52 -9.31 -12.04
N ARG A 1024 12.88 -8.80 -13.11
CA ARG A 1024 12.28 -9.63 -14.18
C ARG A 1024 13.24 -9.94 -15.33
N SER A 1025 14.33 -9.20 -15.47
CA SER A 1025 15.28 -9.37 -16.59
C SER A 1025 16.31 -10.47 -16.32
N ASN A 1026 16.29 -11.53 -17.13
CA ASN A 1026 17.32 -12.59 -17.11
C ASN A 1026 18.56 -12.26 -17.97
N ASP A 1027 18.56 -11.12 -18.67
CA ASP A 1027 19.73 -10.61 -19.37
C ASP A 1027 20.67 -9.96 -18.35
N VAL A 1028 21.80 -10.62 -18.09
CA VAL A 1028 22.78 -10.20 -17.07
C VAL A 1028 23.39 -8.83 -17.41
N GLU A 1029 23.60 -8.50 -18.68
CA GLU A 1029 24.18 -7.21 -19.08
C GLU A 1029 23.17 -6.08 -18.86
N LYS A 1030 21.93 -6.27 -19.33
CA LYS A 1030 20.85 -5.30 -19.11
C LYS A 1030 20.60 -5.08 -17.63
N ARG A 1031 20.47 -6.17 -16.86
CA ARG A 1031 20.27 -6.14 -15.42
C ARG A 1031 21.41 -5.45 -14.68
N GLY A 1032 22.66 -5.73 -15.08
CA GLY A 1032 23.85 -5.08 -14.55
C GLY A 1032 23.89 -3.58 -14.82
N ALA A 1033 23.46 -3.13 -16.00
CA ALA A 1033 23.35 -1.71 -16.33
C ALA A 1033 22.30 -1.00 -15.45
N ILE A 1034 21.14 -1.63 -15.21
CA ILE A 1034 20.11 -1.07 -14.33
C ILE A 1034 20.65 -0.91 -12.90
N TYR A 1035 21.26 -1.94 -12.32
CA TYR A 1035 21.80 -1.85 -10.96
C TYR A 1035 22.94 -0.85 -10.84
N ARG A 1036 23.78 -0.70 -11.87
CA ARG A 1036 24.82 0.35 -11.88
C ARG A 1036 24.18 1.75 -11.83
N GLY A 1037 23.16 2.00 -12.65
CA GLY A 1037 22.42 3.26 -12.62
C GLY A 1037 21.69 3.51 -11.30
N LEU A 1038 21.16 2.46 -10.66
CA LEU A 1038 20.58 2.57 -9.32
C LEU A 1038 21.64 2.89 -8.25
N ASN A 1039 22.84 2.34 -8.37
CA ASN A 1039 23.93 2.63 -7.45
C ASN A 1039 24.47 4.07 -7.62
N GLU A 1040 24.57 4.54 -8.86
CA GLU A 1040 24.88 5.95 -9.19
C GLU A 1040 23.83 6.92 -8.62
N MET A 1041 22.55 6.54 -8.69
CA MET A 1041 21.45 7.31 -8.07
C MET A 1041 21.65 7.47 -6.57
N VAL A 1042 22.09 6.42 -5.85
CA VAL A 1042 22.34 6.53 -4.40
C VAL A 1042 23.41 7.58 -4.10
N VAL A 1043 24.48 7.65 -4.90
CA VAL A 1043 25.53 8.67 -4.72
C VAL A 1043 24.98 10.07 -5.01
N LYS A 1044 24.20 10.21 -6.09
CA LYS A 1044 23.65 11.49 -6.52
C LYS A 1044 22.58 12.03 -5.58
N GLU A 1045 21.58 11.22 -5.25
CA GLU A 1045 20.42 11.61 -4.45
C GLU A 1045 20.65 11.48 -2.94
N ALA A 1046 21.72 10.79 -2.54
CA ALA A 1046 22.13 10.59 -1.15
C ALA A 1046 20.95 10.17 -0.24
N PRO A 1047 20.19 9.10 -0.54
CA PRO A 1047 19.07 8.69 0.31
C PRO A 1047 19.51 8.16 1.68
N LEU A 1048 20.79 7.80 1.80
CA LEU A 1048 21.50 7.44 3.03
C LEU A 1048 22.96 7.88 2.88
N ALA A 1049 23.75 7.78 3.94
CA ALA A 1049 25.20 7.91 3.86
C ALA A 1049 25.88 6.56 4.05
N PRO A 1050 26.41 5.92 2.98
CA PRO A 1050 27.19 4.69 3.10
C PRO A 1050 28.45 4.99 3.91
N LEU A 1051 28.87 4.06 4.78
CA LEU A 1051 30.03 4.23 5.66
C LEU A 1051 31.13 3.24 5.29
N PHE A 1052 30.87 1.94 5.48
CA PHE A 1052 31.87 0.88 5.27
C PHE A 1052 31.25 -0.40 4.74
N HIS A 1053 31.98 -1.12 3.91
CA HIS A 1053 31.76 -2.54 3.67
C HIS A 1053 32.58 -3.35 4.68
N GLU A 1054 31.97 -4.39 5.27
CA GLU A 1054 32.65 -5.11 6.33
C GLU A 1054 33.74 -6.00 5.76
N ARG A 1055 34.90 -5.94 6.41
CA ARG A 1055 35.97 -6.90 6.22
C ARG A 1055 35.91 -7.93 7.33
N LEU A 1056 35.47 -9.14 6.98
CA LEU A 1056 35.48 -10.28 7.88
C LEU A 1056 36.90 -10.81 8.05
N PHE A 1057 37.22 -11.17 9.29
CA PHE A 1057 38.47 -11.82 9.66
C PHE A 1057 38.18 -13.18 10.30
N VAL A 1058 38.91 -14.21 9.86
CA VAL A 1058 38.84 -15.56 10.39
C VAL A 1058 40.25 -15.99 10.80
N LEU A 1059 40.41 -16.44 12.04
CA LEU A 1059 41.61 -17.07 12.55
C LEU A 1059 41.39 -18.57 12.67
N HIS A 1060 42.39 -19.35 12.27
CA HIS A 1060 42.38 -20.80 12.49
C HIS A 1060 43.71 -21.28 13.04
N LYS A 1061 43.70 -22.45 13.68
CA LYS A 1061 44.91 -23.06 14.22
C LYS A 1061 45.87 -23.51 13.10
N PRO A 1062 47.19 -23.50 13.36
CA PRO A 1062 48.21 -23.92 12.40
C PRO A 1062 48.01 -25.33 11.83
N GLU A 1063 47.47 -26.24 12.64
CA GLU A 1063 47.30 -27.65 12.32
C GLU A 1063 46.06 -27.90 11.43
N LEU A 1064 45.27 -26.85 11.13
CA LEU A 1064 44.12 -26.93 10.25
C LEU A 1064 44.47 -26.46 8.84
N ARG A 1065 44.03 -27.26 7.86
CA ARG A 1065 44.20 -27.00 6.43
C ARG A 1065 42.81 -26.98 5.76
N GLY A 1066 42.71 -26.31 4.61
CA GLY A 1066 41.46 -26.22 3.86
C GLY A 1066 40.44 -25.20 4.38
N VAL A 1067 40.78 -24.40 5.40
CA VAL A 1067 39.89 -23.36 5.91
C VAL A 1067 39.75 -22.24 4.88
N ARG A 1068 38.51 -21.95 4.46
CA ARG A 1068 38.17 -20.87 3.53
C ARG A 1068 37.12 -19.94 4.11
N THR A 1069 37.23 -18.66 3.79
CA THR A 1069 36.21 -17.65 4.08
C THR A 1069 35.08 -17.71 3.06
N SER A 1070 33.97 -17.03 3.36
CA SER A 1070 32.77 -16.96 2.53
C SER A 1070 32.22 -15.54 2.52
N LEU A 1071 31.69 -15.09 1.38
CA LEU A 1071 31.14 -13.73 1.21
C LEU A 1071 29.84 -13.49 1.99
N VAL A 1072 29.06 -14.56 2.19
CA VAL A 1072 27.83 -14.56 3.00
C VAL A 1072 27.99 -15.53 4.18
N PRO A 1073 27.26 -15.36 5.29
CA PRO A 1073 27.00 -16.41 6.29
C PRO A 1073 26.95 -17.84 5.70
N PRO A 1074 27.68 -18.87 6.20
CA PRO A 1074 28.64 -18.83 7.29
C PRO A 1074 29.99 -18.22 6.91
N PRO A 1075 30.69 -17.59 7.88
CA PRO A 1075 31.95 -16.89 7.66
C PRO A 1075 33.11 -17.80 7.25
N ALA A 1076 33.04 -19.10 7.59
CA ALA A 1076 34.01 -20.11 7.20
C ALA A 1076 33.32 -21.39 6.70
N ARG A 1077 33.96 -22.09 5.77
CA ARG A 1077 33.55 -23.41 5.28
C ARG A 1077 34.31 -24.51 6.02
N TYR A 1078 33.60 -25.56 6.42
CA TYR A 1078 34.16 -26.64 7.25
C TYR A 1078 34.21 -28.01 6.57
N TYR A 1079 33.59 -28.18 5.40
CA TYR A 1079 33.46 -29.50 4.78
C TYR A 1079 34.74 -29.97 4.07
N ASP A 1080 35.59 -29.04 3.62
CA ASP A 1080 36.93 -29.28 3.04
C ASP A 1080 38.08 -29.09 4.04
N VAL A 1081 37.76 -28.79 5.31
CA VAL A 1081 38.73 -28.66 6.38
C VAL A 1081 39.22 -30.02 6.81
N TRP A 1082 40.50 -30.14 7.11
CA TRP A 1082 41.11 -31.33 7.69
C TRP A 1082 42.23 -30.94 8.66
N ARG A 1083 42.57 -31.87 9.54
CA ARG A 1083 43.56 -31.66 10.60
C ARG A 1083 44.82 -32.47 10.34
N GLU A 1084 45.98 -31.84 10.45
CA GLU A 1084 47.26 -32.52 10.42
C GLU A 1084 47.42 -33.45 11.63
N GLU A 1085 48.06 -34.61 11.43
CA GLU A 1085 48.45 -35.47 12.56
C GLU A 1085 49.54 -34.76 13.38
N GLY A 1086 49.33 -34.72 14.69
CA GLY A 1086 50.15 -33.96 15.65
C GLY A 1086 51.38 -34.66 16.17
#